data_AF-A0A0B1T8D3-F1
#
_entry.id   AF-A0A0B1T8D3-F1
#
_cell.length_a   1.000
_cell.length_b   1.000
_cell.length_c   1.000
_cell.angle_alpha   90.00
_cell.angle_beta   90.00
_cell.angle_gamma   90.00
#
_symmetry.space_group_name_H-M   'P 1'
#
loop_
_entity.id
_entity.type
_entity.pdbx_description
1 polymer ?
#
loop_
_entity_poly.entity_id
_entity_poly.type
_entity_poly.pdbx_seq_one_letter_code
_entity_poly.pdbx_strand_id
1 'polypeptide(L)'
;MGVESEYNIISAVGLEEKYVTAFAASLDECSSNNVFTQQQAINYITTKIKARKFGGPFGVATSANLHFFPSRFDLLAKSIFSSMICHIPCQDGNFKMKAIFLGLMTRRLIQAELGECDLDDRDFYGNKRLELAGSLLSLLFEDVFKRFNSELKRAADNSLGKTLAAPLDIVKHMRQDLITNAISNALSTGNWIIKRFRMERHGVTQVLSRLSYISALGMMTRINSTFEKTRKVSGPRSLQPSQWGMLCPSDTPEGEACGLVKNLALISHITTDSDERPVLRLLFNSGVEDLQNMHFSHINNPNYHQVFLNGLLVGTTLDPARVVRAVRTVRRSGLLSEFVSVSRSLPLRAVYIASDGGRLCRPYLIVEDGKVLLQPHHIQELKEGQRIFEDFVDDGLIEYLDVNEMNDANIAVYENEVNAKTTHLEIEPFTLLGVCAGLIPYPHHNQSPRNTYQCAMGKQAMGTIGYNQQRRIDSIMYLLCYPQRPLVKSRTIELINFEKLPAGANGIIAVMSYSGYDIEDALVLNKASLDRGYGRCLVYKHAKGTARKYPNQTYDRLMGPSLDPITRKPIYKHRVLDQEGIVFAGARIYSKQTMINKHMPVVSQETSSPTSQPTVPGNRATEYKDVSITYKNPLPSYAERVLITHNDEEAHLIKVLLRQTRRPELGDKFSSRHGQKGVCGLIAAQVSSLIGRSL
;
A
#
# COMPACT_ATOMS: atom_id res chain seq x y z
N MET A 1 16.36 -27.09 25.96
CA MET A 1 16.19 -25.71 26.50
C MET A 1 16.42 -25.66 28.02
N GLY A 2 17.19 -26.60 28.60
CA GLY A 2 17.40 -26.65 30.05
C GLY A 2 16.21 -27.18 30.88
N VAL A 3 15.21 -27.80 30.23
CA VAL A 3 14.10 -28.48 30.90
C VAL A 3 14.24 -29.97 30.60
N GLU A 4 14.81 -30.73 31.54
CA GLU A 4 15.10 -32.16 31.38
C GLU A 4 14.02 -33.06 32.01
N SER A 5 13.34 -32.56 33.04
CA SER A 5 12.25 -33.30 33.69
C SER A 5 11.04 -33.41 32.76
N GLU A 6 10.66 -34.65 32.42
CA GLU A 6 9.46 -34.95 31.64
C GLU A 6 8.19 -34.37 32.29
N TYR A 7 8.12 -34.38 33.62
CA TYR A 7 7.02 -33.77 34.36
C TYR A 7 6.88 -32.26 34.05
N ASN A 8 7.99 -31.53 33.94
CA ASN A 8 7.97 -30.11 33.61
C ASN A 8 7.56 -29.87 32.15
N ILE A 9 7.97 -30.76 31.24
CA ILE A 9 7.60 -30.70 29.82
C ILE A 9 6.09 -30.91 29.67
N ILE A 10 5.55 -31.96 30.29
CA ILE A 10 4.11 -32.25 30.31
C ILE A 10 3.36 -31.10 30.99
N SER A 11 3.84 -30.60 32.13
CA SER A 11 3.21 -29.48 32.84
C SER A 11 3.09 -28.22 31.99
N ALA A 12 4.06 -27.95 31.11
CA ALA A 12 4.02 -26.82 30.19
C ALA A 12 2.92 -26.95 29.12
N VAL A 13 2.56 -28.19 28.73
CA VAL A 13 1.49 -28.47 27.78
C VAL A 13 0.13 -28.57 28.50
N GLY A 14 0.05 -29.31 29.59
CA GLY A 14 -1.16 -29.55 30.37
C GLY A 14 -1.05 -30.82 31.20
N LEU A 15 -1.58 -30.79 32.42
CA LEU A 15 -1.64 -31.96 33.32
C LEU A 15 -2.95 -32.75 33.16
N GLU A 16 -3.88 -32.26 32.35
CA GLU A 16 -5.14 -32.96 32.10
C GLU A 16 -4.91 -34.23 31.28
N GLU A 17 -5.61 -35.32 31.64
CA GLU A 17 -5.40 -36.66 31.07
C GLU A 17 -5.42 -36.67 29.53
N LYS A 18 -6.30 -35.88 28.92
CA LYS A 18 -6.40 -35.74 27.45
C LYS A 18 -5.10 -35.26 26.79
N TYR A 19 -4.42 -34.29 27.40
CA TYR A 19 -3.17 -33.74 26.84
C TYR A 19 -2.01 -34.68 27.12
N VAL A 20 -2.00 -35.35 28.27
CA VAL A 20 -0.99 -36.35 28.63
C VAL A 20 -1.04 -37.54 27.66
N THR A 21 -2.23 -38.08 27.38
CA THR A 21 -2.39 -39.22 26.46
C THR A 21 -2.01 -38.85 25.03
N ALA A 22 -2.39 -37.66 24.54
CA ALA A 22 -2.00 -37.18 23.23
C ALA A 22 -0.48 -36.96 23.09
N PHE A 23 0.18 -36.51 24.17
CA PHE A 23 1.62 -36.21 24.15
C PHE A 23 2.52 -37.41 24.48
N ALA A 24 1.97 -38.50 25.02
CA ALA A 24 2.73 -39.67 25.47
C ALA A 24 3.62 -40.27 24.37
N ALA A 25 3.10 -40.40 23.14
CA ALA A 25 3.87 -40.95 22.01
C ALA A 25 5.14 -40.14 21.69
N SER A 26 5.12 -38.82 21.90
CA SER A 26 6.31 -37.97 21.70
C SER A 26 7.37 -38.18 22.78
N LEU A 27 6.98 -38.54 24.00
CA LEU A 27 7.91 -38.89 25.07
C LEU A 27 8.54 -40.26 24.81
N ASP A 28 7.75 -41.24 24.37
CA ASP A 28 8.23 -42.57 24.00
C ASP A 28 9.26 -42.51 22.85
N GLU A 29 9.08 -41.61 21.88
CA GLU A 29 10.06 -41.37 20.82
C GLU A 29 11.39 -40.83 21.38
N CYS A 30 11.34 -39.93 22.37
CA CYS A 30 12.55 -39.39 23.01
C CYS A 30 13.32 -40.48 23.77
N SER A 31 12.60 -41.32 24.51
CA SER A 31 13.15 -42.47 25.23
C SER A 31 13.76 -43.50 24.27
N SER A 32 13.05 -43.81 23.17
CA SER A 32 13.52 -44.74 22.13
C SER A 32 14.81 -44.28 21.44
N ASN A 33 15.03 -42.96 21.33
CA ASN A 33 16.25 -42.37 20.79
C ASN A 33 17.37 -42.20 21.84
N ASN A 34 17.19 -42.65 23.08
CA ASN A 34 18.15 -42.55 24.20
C ASN A 34 18.60 -41.10 24.50
N VAL A 35 17.67 -40.13 24.45
CA VAL A 35 17.96 -38.72 24.74
C VAL A 35 17.41 -38.35 26.12
N PHE A 36 18.29 -38.22 27.12
CA PHE A 36 17.90 -37.92 28.51
C PHE A 36 18.49 -36.62 29.05
N THR A 37 19.63 -36.18 28.51
CA THR A 37 20.32 -34.97 28.97
C THR A 37 20.29 -33.87 27.91
N GLN A 38 20.43 -32.62 28.35
CA GLN A 38 20.54 -31.47 27.44
C GLN A 38 21.65 -31.64 26.40
N GLN A 39 22.81 -32.21 26.79
CA GLN A 39 23.94 -32.42 25.88
C GLN A 39 23.60 -33.44 24.78
N GLN A 40 22.97 -34.56 25.14
CA GLN A 40 22.51 -35.55 24.18
C GLN A 40 21.47 -34.97 23.22
N ALA A 41 20.53 -34.17 23.73
CA ALA A 41 19.52 -33.52 22.90
C ALA A 41 20.13 -32.54 21.88
N ILE A 42 21.10 -31.74 22.30
CA ILE A 42 21.82 -30.82 21.40
C ILE A 42 22.61 -31.60 20.36
N ASN A 43 23.27 -32.69 20.74
CA ASN A 43 23.99 -33.56 19.81
C ASN A 43 23.05 -34.17 18.77
N TYR A 44 21.90 -34.70 19.21
CA TYR A 44 20.87 -35.24 18.34
C TYR A 44 20.41 -34.20 17.31
N ILE A 45 20.03 -33.00 17.76
CA ILE A 45 19.62 -31.91 16.86
C ILE A 45 20.75 -31.51 15.90
N THR A 46 22.00 -31.47 16.39
CA THR A 46 23.16 -31.10 15.57
C THR A 46 23.37 -32.07 14.41
N THR A 47 23.13 -33.37 14.59
CA THR A 47 23.19 -34.34 13.49
C THR A 47 22.12 -34.11 12.41
N LYS A 48 21.00 -33.48 12.77
CA LYS A 48 19.86 -33.21 11.87
C LYS A 48 19.92 -31.83 11.21
N ILE A 49 20.72 -30.91 11.74
CA ILE A 49 20.87 -29.57 11.16
C ILE A 49 21.68 -29.64 9.87
N LYS A 50 21.08 -29.16 8.78
CA LYS A 50 21.83 -28.90 7.54
C LYS A 50 22.75 -27.70 7.79
N ALA A 51 24.06 -27.94 7.85
CA ALA A 51 25.05 -26.87 7.97
C ALA A 51 24.88 -25.87 6.81
N ARG A 52 24.43 -24.66 7.13
CA ARG A 52 24.47 -23.55 6.17
C ARG A 52 25.93 -23.14 6.03
N LYS A 53 26.50 -23.27 4.83
CA LYS A 53 27.79 -22.66 4.48
C LYS A 53 27.65 -21.14 4.60
N PHE A 54 27.89 -20.59 5.78
CA PHE A 54 28.03 -19.16 5.97
C PHE A 54 29.42 -18.77 5.48
N GLY A 55 29.51 -18.22 4.28
CA GLY A 55 30.73 -17.61 3.74
C GLY A 55 31.01 -16.30 4.47
N GLY A 56 31.48 -16.39 5.71
CA GLY A 56 32.11 -15.29 6.44
C GLY A 56 33.64 -15.31 6.25
N PRO A 57 34.35 -14.24 6.62
CA PRO A 57 35.79 -14.09 6.39
C PRO A 57 36.67 -15.04 7.23
N PHE A 58 36.07 -15.81 8.14
CA PHE A 58 36.74 -16.91 8.82
C PHE A 58 36.60 -18.17 7.96
N GLY A 59 37.71 -18.49 7.30
CA GLY A 59 37.81 -19.53 6.29
C GLY A 59 37.20 -20.87 6.66
N VAL A 60 36.82 -21.56 5.59
CA VAL A 60 36.44 -22.98 5.47
C VAL A 60 36.90 -23.83 6.66
N ALA A 61 35.98 -24.08 7.61
CA ALA A 61 36.09 -25.24 8.47
C ALA A 61 35.42 -26.41 7.75
N THR A 62 36.23 -27.24 7.10
CA THR A 62 35.82 -28.57 6.63
C THR A 62 35.29 -29.40 7.80
N SER A 63 34.34 -30.27 7.49
CA SER A 63 33.61 -31.18 8.38
C SER A 63 34.47 -32.14 9.23
N ALA A 64 35.80 -32.12 9.10
CA ALA A 64 36.73 -33.03 9.77
C ALA A 64 37.23 -32.53 11.15
N ASN A 65 37.05 -31.25 11.50
CA ASN A 65 37.51 -30.68 12.77
C ASN A 65 36.41 -30.55 13.85
N LEU A 66 35.33 -31.33 13.76
CA LEU A 66 34.16 -31.18 14.64
C LEU A 66 34.31 -31.84 16.04
N HIS A 67 35.40 -32.56 16.32
CA HIS A 67 35.45 -33.49 17.46
C HIS A 67 36.27 -33.05 18.70
N PHE A 68 36.93 -31.88 18.75
CA PHE A 68 37.95 -31.65 19.80
C PHE A 68 37.93 -30.31 20.58
N PHE A 69 36.82 -29.58 20.70
CA PHE A 69 36.77 -28.40 21.59
C PHE A 69 35.47 -28.29 22.40
N PRO A 70 35.50 -28.39 23.75
CA PRO A 70 34.32 -28.32 24.63
C PRO A 70 33.59 -26.96 24.61
N SER A 71 34.26 -25.89 24.18
CA SER A 71 33.75 -24.50 24.20
C SER A 71 32.80 -24.14 23.05
N ARG A 72 32.58 -25.04 22.08
CA ARG A 72 31.67 -24.78 20.93
C ARG A 72 30.23 -25.28 21.13
N PHE A 73 29.96 -26.13 22.12
CA PHE A 73 28.60 -26.62 22.40
C PHE A 73 27.65 -25.50 22.81
N ASP A 74 28.10 -24.58 23.66
CA ASP A 74 27.31 -23.41 24.08
C ASP A 74 27.06 -22.44 22.93
N LEU A 75 28.03 -22.25 22.03
CA LEU A 75 27.88 -21.37 20.86
C LEU A 75 26.92 -21.96 19.82
N LEU A 76 26.96 -23.28 19.61
CA LEU A 76 26.04 -23.99 18.72
C LEU A 76 24.63 -24.00 19.29
N ALA A 77 24.46 -24.32 20.58
CA ALA A 77 23.18 -24.24 21.26
C ALA A 77 22.61 -22.80 21.22
N LYS A 78 23.42 -21.79 21.57
CA LYS A 78 23.02 -20.37 21.46
C LYS A 78 22.65 -19.97 20.04
N SER A 79 23.37 -20.45 19.02
CA SER A 79 23.02 -20.18 17.61
C SER A 79 21.72 -20.86 17.18
N ILE A 80 21.46 -22.09 17.62
CA ILE A 80 20.22 -22.83 17.29
C ILE A 80 19.03 -22.16 17.96
N PHE A 81 19.12 -21.90 19.27
CA PHE A 81 18.04 -21.28 20.03
C PHE A 81 17.87 -19.79 19.70
N SER A 82 18.89 -19.09 19.21
CA SER A 82 18.75 -17.74 18.64
C SER A 82 18.06 -17.75 17.28
N SER A 83 18.05 -18.88 16.57
CA SER A 83 17.40 -19.02 15.25
C SER A 83 15.96 -19.55 15.31
N MET A 84 15.58 -20.18 16.43
CA MET A 84 14.25 -20.73 16.66
C MET A 84 13.45 -19.80 17.58
N ILE A 85 12.28 -19.34 17.13
CA ILE A 85 11.40 -18.40 17.86
C ILE A 85 12.19 -17.14 18.28
N CYS A 86 12.76 -16.44 17.29
CA CYS A 86 13.69 -15.33 17.53
C CYS A 86 13.09 -14.13 18.25
N HIS A 87 11.77 -13.95 18.18
CA HIS A 87 11.08 -12.80 18.75
C HIS A 87 11.02 -12.85 20.29
N ILE A 88 11.15 -14.04 20.89
CA ILE A 88 11.19 -14.17 22.36
C ILE A 88 12.61 -13.87 22.84
N PRO A 89 12.81 -12.83 23.66
CA PRO A 89 14.12 -12.50 24.19
C PRO A 89 14.60 -13.60 25.14
N CYS A 90 15.89 -13.95 25.03
CA CYS A 90 16.58 -14.81 25.98
C CYS A 90 17.68 -14.00 26.67
N GLN A 91 17.39 -13.45 27.83
CA GLN A 91 18.40 -12.80 28.66
C GLN A 91 19.30 -13.87 29.28
N ASP A 92 20.61 -13.69 29.18
CA ASP A 92 21.65 -14.51 29.83
C ASP A 92 21.58 -16.03 29.60
N GLY A 93 21.01 -16.46 28.48
CA GLY A 93 20.87 -17.89 28.17
C GLY A 93 19.74 -18.61 28.91
N ASN A 94 18.84 -17.87 29.57
CA ASN A 94 17.61 -18.44 30.12
C ASN A 94 16.61 -18.74 28.99
N PHE A 95 16.32 -20.02 28.79
CA PHE A 95 15.39 -20.49 27.75
C PHE A 95 14.01 -20.87 28.30
N LYS A 96 13.74 -20.62 29.58
CA LYS A 96 12.46 -20.99 30.22
C LYS A 96 11.25 -20.40 29.48
N MET A 97 11.28 -19.11 29.13
CA MET A 97 10.17 -18.47 28.41
C MET A 97 9.94 -19.08 27.01
N LYS A 98 11.01 -19.48 26.31
CA LYS A 98 10.88 -20.19 25.03
C LYS A 98 10.30 -21.59 25.21
N ALA A 99 10.68 -22.30 26.28
CA ALA A 99 10.14 -23.61 26.60
C ALA A 99 8.64 -23.53 26.94
N ILE A 100 8.23 -22.53 27.73
CA ILE A 100 6.82 -22.25 28.04
C ILE A 100 6.04 -21.98 26.75
N PHE A 101 6.56 -21.09 25.91
CA PHE A 101 5.89 -20.73 24.66
C PHE A 101 5.74 -21.92 23.71
N LEU A 102 6.77 -22.78 23.61
CA LEU A 102 6.70 -24.01 22.82
C LEU A 102 5.65 -24.99 23.40
N GLY A 103 5.61 -25.15 24.72
CA GLY A 103 4.59 -25.95 25.40
C GLY A 103 3.17 -25.44 25.10
N LEU A 104 2.98 -24.12 25.11
CA LEU A 104 1.71 -23.50 24.74
C LEU A 104 1.34 -23.74 23.27
N MET A 105 2.31 -23.64 22.34
CA MET A 105 2.07 -23.95 20.93
C MET A 105 1.60 -25.40 20.74
N THR A 106 2.25 -26.34 21.42
CA THR A 106 1.84 -27.76 21.41
C THR A 106 0.47 -27.94 22.04
N ARG A 107 0.17 -27.26 23.15
CA ARG A 107 -1.15 -27.29 23.76
C ARG A 107 -2.23 -26.84 22.78
N ARG A 108 -2.04 -25.70 22.11
CA ARG A 108 -3.01 -25.18 21.13
C ARG A 108 -3.20 -26.14 19.95
N LEU A 109 -2.14 -26.83 19.51
CA LEU A 109 -2.24 -27.85 18.48
C LEU A 109 -3.13 -29.02 18.93
N ILE A 110 -2.91 -29.54 20.13
CA ILE A 110 -3.72 -30.64 20.69
C ILE A 110 -5.17 -30.19 20.91
N GLN A 111 -5.39 -28.95 21.38
CA GLN A 111 -6.73 -28.38 21.53
C GLN A 111 -7.49 -28.30 20.20
N ALA A 112 -6.81 -27.95 19.11
CA ALA A 112 -7.40 -27.93 17.77
C ALA A 112 -7.71 -29.35 17.26
N GLU A 113 -6.84 -30.33 17.53
CA GLU A 113 -7.07 -31.73 17.15
C GLU A 113 -8.24 -32.35 17.92
N LEU A 114 -8.37 -32.04 19.21
CA LEU A 114 -9.49 -32.48 20.06
C LEU A 114 -10.80 -31.72 19.78
N GLY A 115 -10.77 -30.68 18.94
CA GLY A 115 -11.93 -29.84 18.63
C GLY A 115 -12.39 -28.94 19.78
N GLU A 116 -11.52 -28.67 20.78
CA GLU A 116 -11.83 -27.74 21.88
C GLU A 116 -11.73 -26.27 21.46
N CYS A 117 -10.96 -25.99 20.39
CA CYS A 117 -10.80 -24.65 19.81
C CYS A 117 -10.96 -24.71 18.30
N ASP A 118 -11.63 -23.71 17.73
CA ASP A 118 -11.72 -23.52 16.29
C ASP A 118 -10.34 -23.17 15.68
N LEU A 119 -10.17 -23.51 14.41
CA LEU A 119 -8.98 -23.15 13.65
C LEU A 119 -8.96 -21.64 13.38
N ASP A 120 -7.82 -20.99 13.60
CA ASP A 120 -7.65 -19.56 13.33
C ASP A 120 -7.83 -19.22 11.84
N ASP A 121 -8.75 -18.30 11.54
CA ASP A 121 -8.94 -17.78 10.19
C ASP A 121 -7.83 -16.80 9.80
N ARG A 122 -7.14 -17.11 8.71
CA ARG A 122 -6.10 -16.26 8.13
C ARG A 122 -6.66 -14.98 7.50
N ASP A 123 -7.94 -14.99 7.15
CA ASP A 123 -8.62 -13.88 6.49
C ASP A 123 -9.30 -12.90 7.44
N PHE A 124 -9.36 -13.22 8.73
CA PHE A 124 -9.73 -12.30 9.78
C PHE A 124 -8.76 -11.10 9.85
N TYR A 125 -9.30 -9.88 9.82
CA TYR A 125 -8.47 -8.67 9.70
C TYR A 125 -7.63 -8.36 10.94
N GLY A 126 -8.02 -8.83 12.12
CA GLY A 126 -7.19 -8.71 13.33
C GLY A 126 -5.86 -9.47 13.23
N ASN A 127 -5.76 -10.45 12.32
CA ASN A 127 -4.53 -11.21 12.03
C ASN A 127 -3.71 -10.60 10.88
N LYS A 128 -4.24 -9.59 10.18
CA LYS A 128 -3.54 -8.92 9.09
C LYS A 128 -2.89 -7.63 9.60
N ARG A 129 -1.77 -7.26 8.98
CA ARG A 129 -1.07 -5.99 9.21
C ARG A 129 -0.81 -5.30 7.89
N LEU A 130 -0.95 -3.99 7.86
CA LEU A 130 -0.69 -3.15 6.70
C LEU A 130 0.69 -2.52 6.82
N GLU A 131 1.58 -2.89 5.92
CA GLU A 131 2.85 -2.21 5.77
C GLU A 131 2.67 -0.94 4.94
N LEU A 132 2.95 0.20 5.57
CA LEU A 132 2.84 1.52 4.93
C LEU A 132 4.09 1.83 4.10
N ALA A 133 3.99 2.88 3.27
CA ALA A 133 5.11 3.37 2.47
C ALA A 133 6.35 3.70 3.32
N GLY A 134 6.16 4.29 4.50
CA GLY A 134 7.24 4.61 5.43
C GLY A 134 7.97 3.36 5.94
N SER A 135 7.24 2.31 6.31
CA SER A 135 7.82 1.04 6.76
C SER A 135 8.67 0.38 5.67
N LEU A 136 8.17 0.36 4.43
CA LEU A 136 8.91 -0.17 3.29
C LEU A 136 10.17 0.66 2.98
N LEU A 137 10.06 1.98 3.01
CA LEU A 137 11.20 2.88 2.83
C LEU A 137 12.26 2.72 3.93
N SER A 138 11.83 2.52 5.18
CA SER A 138 12.74 2.25 6.30
C SER A 138 13.57 0.98 6.05
N LEU A 139 12.93 -0.10 5.59
CA LEU A 139 13.63 -1.33 5.22
C LEU A 139 14.61 -1.14 4.05
N LEU A 140 14.25 -0.34 3.02
CA LEU A 140 15.19 0.00 1.94
C LEU A 140 16.40 0.70 2.50
N PHE A 141 16.13 1.74 3.29
CA PHE A 141 17.12 2.68 3.71
C PHE A 141 18.11 1.99 4.62
N GLU A 142 17.63 1.12 5.53
CA GLU A 142 18.49 0.32 6.39
C GLU A 142 19.44 -0.58 5.58
N ASP A 143 18.96 -1.27 4.54
CA ASP A 143 19.79 -2.13 3.70
C ASP A 143 20.81 -1.33 2.88
N VAL A 144 20.36 -0.27 2.22
CA VAL A 144 21.20 0.61 1.41
C VAL A 144 22.25 1.31 2.26
N PHE A 145 21.90 1.75 3.47
CA PHE A 145 22.81 2.39 4.40
C PHE A 145 23.83 1.41 4.97
N LYS A 146 23.44 0.17 5.28
CA LYS A 146 24.39 -0.87 5.70
C LYS A 146 25.31 -1.29 4.57
N ARG A 147 24.81 -1.34 3.34
CA ARG A 147 25.64 -1.57 2.14
C ARG A 147 26.64 -0.44 1.94
N PHE A 148 26.20 0.81 2.10
CA PHE A 148 27.06 1.99 2.07
C PHE A 148 28.18 1.88 3.11
N ASN A 149 27.85 1.58 4.38
CA ASN A 149 28.84 1.38 5.44
C ASN A 149 29.80 0.21 5.13
N SER A 150 29.30 -0.88 4.56
CA SER A 150 30.14 -2.04 4.19
C SER A 150 31.10 -1.71 3.05
N GLU A 151 30.67 -0.91 2.06
CA GLU A 151 31.53 -0.45 0.97
C GLU A 151 32.57 0.57 1.43
N LEU A 152 32.16 1.49 2.31
CA LEU A 152 33.06 2.47 2.94
C LEU A 152 34.11 1.77 3.81
N LYS A 153 33.71 0.77 4.60
CA LYS A 153 34.64 -0.09 5.34
C LYS A 153 35.63 -0.77 4.41
N ARG A 154 35.15 -1.40 3.33
CA ARG A 154 36.02 -2.07 2.34
C ARG A 154 36.99 -1.08 1.68
N ALA A 155 36.55 0.14 1.36
CA ALA A 155 37.40 1.18 0.82
C ALA A 155 38.49 1.59 1.83
N ALA A 156 38.12 1.75 3.10
CA ALA A 156 39.05 2.03 4.19
C ALA A 156 40.08 0.89 4.35
N ASP A 157 39.62 -0.37 4.45
CA ASP A 157 40.49 -1.55 4.60
C ASP A 157 41.50 -1.65 3.43
N ASN A 158 41.05 -1.41 2.19
CA ASN A 158 41.92 -1.41 1.01
C ASN A 158 42.95 -0.26 1.00
N SER A 159 42.59 0.89 1.55
CA SER A 159 43.47 2.06 1.62
C SER A 159 44.50 1.95 2.76
N LEU A 160 44.08 1.41 3.91
CA LEU A 160 44.92 1.12 5.07
C LEU A 160 45.92 0.00 4.77
N GLY A 161 45.55 -0.96 3.90
CA GLY A 161 46.46 -2.00 3.42
C GLY A 161 47.60 -1.48 2.53
N LYS A 162 47.55 -0.22 2.07
CA LYS A 162 48.64 0.42 1.34
C LYS A 162 49.46 1.25 2.33
N THR A 163 50.78 1.10 2.32
CA THR A 163 51.73 1.89 3.12
C THR A 163 51.80 3.33 2.62
N LEU A 164 50.76 4.12 2.90
CA LEU A 164 50.75 5.56 2.76
C LEU A 164 50.86 6.18 4.16
N ALA A 165 51.84 7.06 4.36
CA ALA A 165 52.06 7.75 5.64
C ALA A 165 51.00 8.82 5.97
N ALA A 166 50.12 9.14 5.01
CA ALA A 166 49.08 10.13 5.20
C ALA A 166 47.85 9.55 5.93
N PRO A 167 47.26 10.25 6.91
CA PRO A 167 46.02 9.82 7.53
C PRO A 167 44.91 9.71 6.48
N LEU A 168 44.15 8.61 6.54
CA LEU A 168 43.04 8.36 5.63
C LEU A 168 41.91 9.37 5.87
N ASP A 169 41.59 10.15 4.86
CA ASP A 169 40.38 10.97 4.84
C ASP A 169 39.21 10.18 4.25
N ILE A 170 38.29 9.75 5.10
CA ILE A 170 37.16 8.90 4.71
C ILE A 170 36.11 9.64 3.87
N VAL A 171 36.07 10.98 3.98
CA VAL A 171 35.11 11.82 3.27
C VAL A 171 35.33 11.71 1.76
N LYS A 172 36.59 11.56 1.32
CA LYS A 172 36.95 11.37 -0.09
C LYS A 172 36.44 10.06 -0.68
N HIS A 173 36.13 9.06 0.16
CA HIS A 173 35.63 7.75 -0.26
C HIS A 173 34.10 7.62 -0.15
N MET A 174 33.40 8.67 0.30
CA MET A 174 31.95 8.68 0.46
C MET A 174 31.24 8.85 -0.88
N ARG A 175 30.74 7.75 -1.46
CA ARG A 175 29.93 7.77 -2.69
C ARG A 175 28.46 8.06 -2.38
N GLN A 176 28.05 9.32 -2.55
CA GLN A 176 26.67 9.77 -2.30
C GLN A 176 25.64 9.14 -3.27
N ASP A 177 26.07 8.86 -4.50
CA ASP A 177 25.22 8.33 -5.58
C ASP A 177 24.61 6.95 -5.29
N LEU A 178 25.21 6.18 -4.38
CA LEU A 178 24.72 4.83 -4.06
C LEU A 178 23.30 4.90 -3.48
N ILE A 179 23.07 5.83 -2.54
CA ILE A 179 21.80 5.95 -1.81
C ILE A 179 20.72 6.49 -2.74
N THR A 180 21.03 7.58 -3.45
CA THR A 180 20.09 8.26 -4.35
C THR A 180 19.66 7.35 -5.50
N ASN A 181 20.60 6.67 -6.16
CA ASN A 181 20.29 5.75 -7.25
C ASN A 181 19.52 4.52 -6.77
N ALA A 182 19.87 3.95 -5.61
CA ALA A 182 19.15 2.79 -5.09
C ALA A 182 17.68 3.11 -4.80
N ILE A 183 17.41 4.23 -4.13
CA ILE A 183 16.03 4.65 -3.79
C ILE A 183 15.26 5.03 -5.06
N SER A 184 15.87 5.82 -5.96
CA SER A 184 15.23 6.22 -7.23
C SER A 184 14.91 5.02 -8.12
N ASN A 185 15.81 4.04 -8.22
CA ASN A 185 15.58 2.82 -8.98
C ASN A 185 14.49 1.95 -8.36
N ALA A 186 14.46 1.78 -7.03
CA ALA A 186 13.42 1.02 -6.36
C ALA A 186 12.03 1.66 -6.54
N LEU A 187 11.93 2.99 -6.44
CA LEU A 187 10.68 3.71 -6.62
C LEU A 187 10.20 3.74 -8.08
N SER A 188 11.10 3.92 -9.04
CA SER A 188 10.76 4.00 -10.46
C SER A 188 10.42 2.65 -11.08
N THR A 189 11.14 1.59 -10.71
CA THR A 189 10.86 0.22 -11.20
C THR A 189 9.77 -0.49 -10.39
N GLY A 190 9.55 -0.08 -9.14
CA GLY A 190 8.63 -0.72 -8.21
C GLY A 190 9.10 -2.08 -7.69
N ASN A 191 10.38 -2.41 -7.92
CA ASN A 191 10.99 -3.65 -7.49
C ASN A 191 11.78 -3.43 -6.20
N TRP A 192 11.37 -4.19 -5.17
CA TRP A 192 11.90 -4.14 -3.83
C TRP A 192 12.64 -5.44 -3.54
N ILE A 193 13.90 -5.49 -3.96
CA ILE A 193 14.77 -6.66 -3.84
C ILE A 193 15.78 -6.38 -2.74
N ILE A 194 15.47 -6.86 -1.52
CA ILE A 194 16.33 -6.71 -0.35
C ILE A 194 16.85 -8.08 0.07
N LYS A 195 18.09 -8.38 -0.34
CA LYS A 195 18.74 -9.68 -0.09
C LYS A 195 18.88 -9.98 1.40
N ARG A 196 19.15 -8.96 2.21
CA ARG A 196 19.35 -9.10 3.66
C ARG A 196 18.11 -9.63 4.39
N PHE A 197 16.93 -9.16 3.99
CA PHE A 197 15.66 -9.59 4.56
C PHE A 197 14.99 -10.72 3.76
N ARG A 198 15.65 -11.23 2.71
CA ARG A 198 15.08 -12.22 1.76
C ARG A 198 13.71 -11.79 1.22
N MET A 199 13.58 -10.49 0.97
CA MET A 199 12.35 -9.90 0.47
C MET A 199 12.52 -9.59 -1.02
N GLU A 200 11.68 -10.22 -1.84
CA GLU A 200 11.60 -10.00 -3.27
C GLU A 200 10.15 -9.64 -3.62
N ARG A 201 9.86 -8.33 -3.59
CA ARG A 201 8.52 -7.81 -3.92
C ARG A 201 8.57 -7.04 -5.23
N HIS A 202 7.61 -7.31 -6.09
CA HIS A 202 7.46 -6.67 -7.40
C HIS A 202 6.16 -5.88 -7.47
N GLY A 203 6.18 -4.77 -8.22
CA GLY A 203 4.99 -3.96 -8.47
C GLY A 203 4.45 -3.23 -7.23
N VAL A 204 5.33 -2.89 -6.28
CA VAL A 204 4.96 -2.14 -5.06
C VAL A 204 4.54 -0.72 -5.40
N THR A 205 5.29 -0.04 -6.27
CA THR A 205 4.94 1.30 -6.76
C THR A 205 4.17 1.21 -8.08
N GLN A 206 3.22 2.13 -8.25
CA GLN A 206 2.39 2.23 -9.44
C GLN A 206 2.28 3.71 -9.85
N VAL A 207 2.18 3.98 -11.15
CA VAL A 207 2.00 5.33 -11.66
C VAL A 207 0.60 5.83 -11.28
N LEU A 208 0.53 6.97 -10.60
CA LEU A 208 -0.73 7.57 -10.17
C LEU A 208 -1.67 7.80 -11.38
N SER A 209 -2.84 7.16 -11.35
CA SER A 209 -3.89 7.36 -12.35
C SER A 209 -4.52 8.75 -12.19
N ARG A 210 -4.46 9.56 -13.26
CA ARG A 210 -5.00 10.92 -13.29
C ARG A 210 -6.13 11.08 -14.32
N LEU A 211 -6.97 10.06 -14.47
CA LEU A 211 -8.14 10.16 -15.35
C LEU A 211 -9.18 11.16 -14.80
N SER A 212 -9.35 11.16 -13.48
CA SER A 212 -10.24 12.07 -12.74
C SER A 212 -9.65 12.36 -11.36
N TYR A 213 -10.19 13.38 -10.68
CA TYR A 213 -9.86 13.68 -9.29
C TYR A 213 -10.05 12.45 -8.37
N ILE A 214 -11.15 11.71 -8.58
CA ILE A 214 -11.49 10.49 -7.84
C ILE A 214 -10.55 9.34 -8.15
N SER A 215 -10.07 9.22 -9.39
CA SER A 215 -9.07 8.22 -9.78
C SER A 215 -7.78 8.35 -8.95
N ALA A 216 -7.36 9.60 -8.71
CA ALA A 216 -6.17 9.88 -7.91
C ALA A 216 -6.39 9.52 -6.43
N LEU A 217 -7.50 9.97 -5.83
CA LEU A 217 -7.83 9.66 -4.43
C LEU A 217 -8.00 8.15 -4.20
N GLY A 218 -8.78 7.47 -5.06
CA GLY A 218 -9.00 6.02 -4.97
C GLY A 218 -7.76 5.17 -5.28
N MET A 219 -6.66 5.78 -5.75
CA MET A 219 -5.37 5.11 -5.85
C MET A 219 -4.52 5.31 -4.59
N MET A 220 -4.68 6.43 -3.87
CA MET A 220 -3.97 6.71 -2.62
C MET A 220 -4.47 5.84 -1.47
N THR A 221 -5.78 5.55 -1.42
CA THR A 221 -6.41 4.75 -0.34
C THR A 221 -6.42 3.25 -0.60
N ARG A 222 -5.70 2.80 -1.64
CA ARG A 222 -5.73 1.42 -2.12
C ARG A 222 -4.84 0.51 -1.28
N ILE A 223 -5.35 -0.65 -0.93
CA ILE A 223 -4.61 -1.75 -0.30
C ILE A 223 -4.49 -2.90 -1.30
N ASN A 224 -3.28 -3.41 -1.45
CA ASN A 224 -3.00 -4.59 -2.26
C ASN A 224 -2.73 -5.79 -1.35
N SER A 225 -3.39 -6.91 -1.64
CA SER A 225 -3.07 -8.21 -1.02
C SER A 225 -1.76 -8.77 -1.56
N THR A 226 -1.04 -9.53 -0.74
CA THR A 226 0.19 -10.26 -1.10
C THR A 226 -0.09 -11.55 -1.88
N PHE A 227 -1.36 -11.94 -2.01
CA PHE A 227 -1.74 -13.18 -2.70
C PHE A 227 -1.52 -13.07 -4.21
N GLU A 228 -1.03 -14.15 -4.83
CA GLU A 228 -0.86 -14.22 -6.28
C GLU A 228 -2.21 -14.15 -7.00
N LYS A 229 -2.36 -13.20 -7.93
CA LYS A 229 -3.59 -12.98 -8.68
C LYS A 229 -4.03 -14.19 -9.52
N THR A 230 -3.07 -15.03 -9.92
CA THR A 230 -3.28 -16.21 -10.79
C THR A 230 -4.04 -17.33 -10.10
N ARG A 231 -3.99 -17.40 -8.76
CA ARG A 231 -4.69 -18.43 -7.99
C ARG A 231 -6.16 -18.07 -7.82
N LYS A 232 -7.05 -18.96 -8.27
CA LYS A 232 -8.51 -18.84 -8.17
C LYS A 232 -9.04 -19.37 -6.83
N VAL A 233 -8.48 -18.89 -5.72
CA VAL A 233 -8.98 -19.23 -4.38
C VAL A 233 -10.01 -18.18 -3.96
N SER A 234 -11.20 -18.61 -3.53
CA SER A 234 -12.31 -17.73 -3.14
C SER A 234 -12.14 -17.13 -1.74
N GLY A 235 -11.57 -17.88 -0.78
CA GLY A 235 -11.42 -17.47 0.63
C GLY A 235 -10.97 -16.01 0.82
N PRO A 236 -9.77 -15.61 0.39
CA PRO A 236 -9.26 -14.25 0.61
C PRO A 236 -9.92 -13.19 -0.28
N ARG A 237 -10.71 -13.61 -1.29
CA ARG A 237 -11.43 -12.70 -2.20
C ARG A 237 -12.81 -12.33 -1.68
N SER A 238 -13.39 -13.19 -0.84
CA SER A 238 -14.68 -12.95 -0.21
C SER A 238 -14.62 -11.78 0.77
N LEU A 239 -15.76 -11.11 0.93
CA LEU A 239 -15.92 -10.02 1.88
C LEU A 239 -16.12 -10.62 3.28
N GLN A 240 -15.14 -10.44 4.17
CA GLN A 240 -15.23 -10.85 5.57
C GLN A 240 -15.98 -9.81 6.43
N PRO A 241 -16.83 -10.21 7.39
CA PRO A 241 -17.48 -9.28 8.32
C PRO A 241 -16.50 -8.50 9.19
N SER A 242 -15.31 -9.06 9.46
CA SER A 242 -14.26 -8.44 10.28
C SER A 242 -13.70 -7.12 9.74
N GLN A 243 -14.03 -6.75 8.50
CA GLN A 243 -13.59 -5.48 7.90
C GLN A 243 -14.63 -4.35 8.02
N TRP A 244 -15.72 -4.55 8.78
CA TRP A 244 -16.74 -3.52 9.04
C TRP A 244 -16.10 -2.21 9.50
N GLY A 245 -16.41 -1.12 8.81
CA GLY A 245 -15.90 0.22 9.11
C GLY A 245 -14.42 0.44 8.80
N MET A 246 -13.63 -0.60 8.53
CA MET A 246 -12.21 -0.50 8.24
C MET A 246 -11.93 -0.40 6.73
N LEU A 247 -12.58 -1.26 5.96
CA LEU A 247 -12.47 -1.32 4.51
C LEU A 247 -13.83 -1.10 3.84
N CYS A 248 -13.79 -0.48 2.66
CA CYS A 248 -14.99 -0.28 1.87
C CYS A 248 -15.50 -1.61 1.31
N PRO A 249 -16.78 -1.98 1.53
CA PRO A 249 -17.33 -3.25 1.06
C PRO A 249 -17.54 -3.32 -0.46
N SER A 250 -17.75 -2.16 -1.12
CA SER A 250 -18.06 -2.11 -2.55
C SER A 250 -16.88 -1.68 -3.43
N ASP A 251 -15.82 -1.10 -2.88
CA ASP A 251 -14.73 -0.56 -3.70
C ASP A 251 -13.62 -1.60 -3.96
N THR A 252 -13.93 -2.52 -4.86
CA THR A 252 -13.01 -3.51 -5.43
C THR A 252 -13.08 -3.42 -6.96
N PRO A 253 -11.96 -3.58 -7.69
CA PRO A 253 -12.02 -3.74 -9.14
C PRO A 253 -12.75 -5.04 -9.51
N GLU A 254 -13.43 -5.01 -10.66
CA GLU A 254 -13.96 -6.22 -11.31
C GLU A 254 -12.84 -6.97 -12.05
N GLY A 255 -12.94 -8.30 -12.15
CA GLY A 255 -12.00 -9.15 -12.88
C GLY A 255 -11.01 -9.89 -11.97
N GLU A 256 -9.79 -10.14 -12.46
CA GLU A 256 -8.77 -10.97 -11.78
C GLU A 256 -8.35 -10.44 -10.40
N ALA A 257 -8.48 -9.13 -10.16
CA ALA A 257 -8.08 -8.46 -8.93
C ALA A 257 -9.23 -8.32 -7.92
N CYS A 258 -10.42 -8.85 -8.24
CA CYS A 258 -11.58 -8.79 -7.36
C CYS A 258 -11.27 -9.42 -6.00
N GLY A 259 -11.54 -8.66 -4.93
CA GLY A 259 -11.30 -9.04 -3.53
C GLY A 259 -9.84 -8.96 -3.08
N LEU A 260 -8.87 -8.87 -4.00
CA LEU A 260 -7.44 -8.76 -3.67
C LEU A 260 -6.97 -7.31 -3.59
N VAL A 261 -7.60 -6.43 -4.36
CA VAL A 261 -7.39 -4.99 -4.29
C VAL A 261 -8.59 -4.38 -3.60
N LYS A 262 -8.36 -3.77 -2.44
CA LYS A 262 -9.41 -3.18 -1.60
C LYS A 262 -9.09 -1.71 -1.34
N ASN A 263 -10.05 -0.98 -0.79
CA ASN A 263 -9.84 0.42 -0.40
C ASN A 263 -10.27 0.61 1.05
N LEU A 264 -9.58 1.52 1.74
CA LEU A 264 -9.93 1.94 3.08
C LEU A 264 -11.33 2.60 3.11
N ALA A 265 -12.02 2.44 4.24
CA ALA A 265 -13.21 3.23 4.57
C ALA A 265 -12.83 4.69 4.87
N LEU A 266 -13.82 5.55 5.14
CA LEU A 266 -13.57 7.00 5.22
C LEU A 266 -12.83 7.44 6.50
N ILE A 267 -13.15 6.83 7.65
CA ILE A 267 -12.62 7.20 8.96
C ILE A 267 -11.70 6.12 9.56
N SER A 268 -11.16 5.22 8.73
CA SER A 268 -10.20 4.24 9.22
C SER A 268 -8.80 4.85 9.37
N HIS A 269 -8.14 4.48 10.45
CA HIS A 269 -6.80 4.90 10.81
C HIS A 269 -5.87 3.68 10.84
N ILE A 270 -4.61 3.86 10.45
CA ILE A 270 -3.60 2.78 10.49
C ILE A 270 -2.62 3.10 11.61
N THR A 271 -2.46 2.18 12.55
CA THR A 271 -1.57 2.40 13.70
C THR A 271 -0.11 2.51 13.29
N THR A 272 0.64 3.31 14.03
CA THR A 272 2.10 3.30 14.00
C THR A 272 2.62 2.52 15.21
N ASP A 273 3.92 2.21 15.22
CA ASP A 273 4.51 1.44 16.31
C ASP A 273 4.64 2.30 17.57
N SER A 274 4.22 1.76 18.72
CA SER A 274 4.20 2.47 20.00
C SER A 274 5.07 1.77 21.04
N ASP A 275 5.63 2.52 22.00
CA ASP A 275 6.53 1.96 23.01
C ASP A 275 5.79 0.95 23.92
N GLU A 276 6.36 -0.24 24.03
CA GLU A 276 5.81 -1.35 24.82
C GLU A 276 6.12 -1.24 26.32
N ARG A 277 7.14 -0.45 26.71
CA ARG A 277 7.61 -0.36 28.11
C ARG A 277 6.56 0.19 29.08
N PRO A 278 5.81 1.27 28.77
CA PRO A 278 4.76 1.77 29.65
C PRO A 278 3.64 0.76 29.84
N VAL A 279 3.28 0.05 28.76
CA VAL A 279 2.26 -1.03 28.78
C VAL A 279 2.71 -2.15 29.71
N LEU A 280 3.94 -2.62 29.57
CA LEU A 280 4.49 -3.69 30.40
C LEU A 280 4.51 -3.31 31.89
N ARG A 281 4.89 -2.07 32.23
CA ARG A 281 4.85 -1.57 33.61
C ARG A 281 3.42 -1.52 34.15
N LEU A 282 2.45 -1.10 33.33
CA LEU A 282 1.04 -1.07 33.72
C LEU A 282 0.50 -2.47 33.99
N LEU A 283 0.91 -3.48 33.22
CA LEU A 283 0.46 -4.85 33.39
C LEU A 283 0.88 -5.43 34.74
N PHE A 284 2.16 -5.30 35.10
CA PHE A 284 2.64 -5.75 36.40
C PHE A 284 1.94 -5.03 37.56
N ASN A 285 1.74 -3.70 37.44
CA ASN A 285 1.01 -2.93 38.45
C ASN A 285 -0.48 -3.31 38.55
N SER A 286 -1.07 -3.84 37.48
CA SER A 286 -2.48 -4.26 37.43
C SER A 286 -2.73 -5.64 38.06
N GLY A 287 -1.67 -6.35 38.47
CA GLY A 287 -1.76 -7.70 39.05
C GLY A 287 -1.49 -8.82 38.06
N VAL A 288 -0.69 -8.56 37.01
CA VAL A 288 -0.10 -9.62 36.18
C VAL A 288 1.16 -10.13 36.86
N GLU A 289 1.26 -11.44 37.04
CA GLU A 289 2.38 -12.09 37.71
C GLU A 289 3.41 -12.59 36.68
N ASP A 290 4.70 -12.41 36.97
CA ASP A 290 5.79 -12.81 36.07
C ASP A 290 5.99 -14.34 36.07
N LEU A 291 6.01 -14.91 34.86
CA LEU A 291 6.18 -16.34 34.62
C LEU A 291 7.58 -16.86 34.94
N GLN A 292 8.58 -15.99 34.98
CA GLN A 292 9.95 -16.42 35.29
C GLN A 292 10.05 -17.07 36.68
N ASN A 293 9.25 -16.59 37.64
CA ASN A 293 9.27 -17.07 39.02
C ASN A 293 8.27 -18.22 39.27
N MET A 294 7.43 -18.56 38.31
CA MET A 294 6.41 -19.61 38.46
C MET A 294 6.85 -20.99 38.00
N HIS A 295 6.28 -22.02 38.60
CA HIS A 295 6.38 -23.38 38.09
C HIS A 295 5.49 -23.59 36.85
N PHE A 296 5.88 -24.49 35.94
CA PHE A 296 5.19 -24.74 34.66
C PHE A 296 3.71 -25.12 34.83
N SER A 297 3.36 -25.80 35.94
CA SER A 297 1.97 -26.19 36.24
C SER A 297 1.02 -25.01 36.49
N HIS A 298 1.53 -23.86 36.93
CA HIS A 298 0.69 -22.68 37.20
C HIS A 298 0.20 -21.99 35.92
N ILE A 299 0.88 -22.19 34.80
CA ILE A 299 0.63 -21.49 33.53
C ILE A 299 -0.70 -21.93 32.90
N ASN A 300 -1.06 -23.20 33.08
CA ASN A 300 -2.24 -23.82 32.51
C ASN A 300 -3.37 -24.01 33.54
N ASN A 301 -3.20 -23.50 34.75
CA ASN A 301 -4.21 -23.61 35.81
C ASN A 301 -5.52 -22.95 35.35
N PRO A 302 -6.68 -23.60 35.51
CA PRO A 302 -7.96 -23.09 35.02
C PRO A 302 -8.41 -21.77 35.60
N ASN A 303 -7.93 -21.39 36.78
CA ASN A 303 -8.29 -20.12 37.42
C ASN A 303 -7.52 -18.93 36.85
N TYR A 304 -6.39 -19.18 36.17
CA TYR A 304 -5.52 -18.13 35.65
C TYR A 304 -5.77 -17.92 34.15
N HIS A 305 -5.70 -16.65 33.74
CA HIS A 305 -5.74 -16.22 32.36
C HIS A 305 -4.34 -15.79 31.92
N GLN A 306 -3.98 -16.12 30.68
CA GLN A 306 -2.69 -15.77 30.11
C GLN A 306 -2.73 -14.35 29.55
N VAL A 307 -1.65 -13.58 29.70
CA VAL A 307 -1.58 -12.19 29.21
C VAL A 307 -0.48 -12.08 28.16
N PHE A 308 -0.86 -11.66 26.95
CA PHE A 308 0.03 -11.46 25.82
C PHE A 308 0.22 -9.98 25.50
N LEU A 309 1.46 -9.58 25.21
CA LEU A 309 1.82 -8.28 24.67
C LEU A 309 2.53 -8.48 23.33
N ASN A 310 1.93 -8.04 22.22
CA ASN A 310 2.49 -8.20 20.87
C ASN A 310 2.89 -9.66 20.53
N GLY A 311 2.16 -10.63 21.08
CA GLY A 311 2.42 -12.07 20.93
C GLY A 311 3.43 -12.66 21.94
N LEU A 312 4.11 -11.83 22.74
CA LEU A 312 4.93 -12.30 23.85
C LEU A 312 4.04 -12.62 25.04
N LEU A 313 4.21 -13.81 25.62
CA LEU A 313 3.56 -14.18 26.86
C LEU A 313 4.27 -13.47 28.03
N VAL A 314 3.62 -12.46 28.62
CA VAL A 314 4.19 -11.63 29.69
C VAL A 314 3.98 -12.29 31.05
N GLY A 315 2.78 -12.80 31.29
CA GLY A 315 2.38 -13.24 32.62
C GLY A 315 1.03 -13.96 32.66
N THR A 316 0.59 -14.29 33.86
CA THR A 316 -0.76 -14.78 34.15
C THR A 316 -1.47 -13.86 35.13
N THR A 317 -2.81 -13.89 35.12
CA THR A 317 -3.63 -13.11 36.05
C THR A 317 -4.87 -13.89 36.48
N LEU A 318 -5.29 -13.70 37.73
CA LEU A 318 -6.54 -14.25 38.26
C LEU A 318 -7.76 -13.44 37.79
N ASP A 319 -7.63 -12.11 37.69
CA ASP A 319 -8.72 -11.21 37.31
C ASP A 319 -8.41 -10.49 35.98
N PRO A 320 -8.74 -11.10 34.83
CA PRO A 320 -8.54 -10.47 33.53
C PRO A 320 -9.41 -9.21 33.35
N ALA A 321 -10.57 -9.11 34.02
CA ALA A 321 -11.45 -7.96 33.86
C ALA A 321 -10.86 -6.70 34.51
N ARG A 322 -10.11 -6.85 35.61
CA ARG A 322 -9.33 -5.75 36.19
C ARG A 322 -8.24 -5.26 35.24
N VAL A 323 -7.50 -6.16 34.60
CA VAL A 323 -6.44 -5.80 33.65
C VAL A 323 -7.00 -5.04 32.45
N VAL A 324 -8.08 -5.54 31.84
CA VAL A 324 -8.74 -4.88 30.70
C VAL A 324 -9.24 -3.48 31.07
N ARG A 325 -9.91 -3.34 32.23
CA ARG A 325 -10.38 -2.04 32.73
C ARG A 325 -9.21 -1.08 32.99
N ALA A 326 -8.14 -1.55 33.65
CA ALA A 326 -6.98 -0.72 33.94
C ALA A 326 -6.34 -0.17 32.65
N VAL A 327 -6.13 -1.02 31.64
CA VAL A 327 -5.57 -0.59 30.35
C VAL A 327 -6.47 0.43 29.67
N ARG A 328 -7.79 0.19 29.59
CA ARG A 328 -8.74 1.12 28.98
C ARG A 328 -8.83 2.46 29.72
N THR A 329 -8.90 2.45 31.05
CA THR A 329 -8.98 3.69 31.85
C THR A 329 -7.71 4.53 31.68
N VAL A 330 -6.52 3.92 31.71
CA VAL A 330 -5.26 4.65 31.52
C VAL A 330 -5.14 5.19 30.09
N ARG A 331 -5.58 4.42 29.08
CA ARG A 331 -5.67 4.87 27.68
C ARG A 331 -6.60 6.07 27.52
N ARG A 332 -7.81 6.01 28.08
CA ARG A 332 -8.81 7.08 28.02
C ARG A 332 -8.41 8.35 28.77
N SER A 333 -7.44 8.27 29.68
CA SER A 333 -6.87 9.43 30.38
C SER A 333 -5.68 10.09 29.66
N GLY A 334 -5.33 9.63 28.45
CA GLY A 334 -4.20 10.14 27.67
C GLY A 334 -2.81 9.75 28.18
N LEU A 335 -2.71 8.93 29.23
CA LEU A 335 -1.43 8.49 29.81
C LEU A 335 -0.77 7.35 29.01
N LEU A 336 -1.55 6.65 28.21
CA LEU A 336 -1.10 5.61 27.29
C LEU A 336 -1.60 5.96 25.88
N SER A 337 -0.85 5.56 24.84
CA SER A 337 -1.31 5.80 23.47
C SER A 337 -2.69 5.21 23.23
N GLU A 338 -3.53 6.01 22.59
CA GLU A 338 -4.88 5.76 22.12
C GLU A 338 -4.98 4.52 21.20
N PHE A 339 -3.87 4.09 20.59
CA PHE A 339 -3.83 2.93 19.69
C PHE A 339 -3.52 1.60 20.37
N VAL A 340 -3.19 1.59 21.65
CA VAL A 340 -2.99 0.33 22.38
C VAL A 340 -4.35 -0.35 22.52
N SER A 341 -4.52 -1.50 21.87
CA SER A 341 -5.78 -2.27 21.94
C SER A 341 -5.68 -3.37 22.98
N VAL A 342 -6.83 -3.70 23.57
CA VAL A 342 -6.96 -4.81 24.52
C VAL A 342 -8.17 -5.66 24.17
N SER A 343 -7.97 -6.96 24.01
CA SER A 343 -9.04 -7.94 23.78
C SER A 343 -8.89 -9.16 24.69
N ARG A 344 -10.01 -9.84 24.96
CA ARG A 344 -10.13 -10.98 25.85
C ARG A 344 -10.77 -12.13 25.11
N SER A 345 -9.99 -13.17 24.87
CA SER A 345 -10.48 -14.45 24.37
C SER A 345 -10.88 -15.34 25.53
N LEU A 346 -12.19 -15.59 25.68
CA LEU A 346 -12.73 -16.53 26.67
C LEU A 346 -12.35 -17.99 26.36
N PRO A 347 -12.45 -18.51 25.12
CA PRO A 347 -12.10 -19.90 24.81
C PRO A 347 -10.62 -20.20 25.09
N LEU A 348 -9.74 -19.27 24.72
CA LEU A 348 -8.29 -19.43 24.94
C LEU A 348 -7.84 -19.00 26.34
N ARG A 349 -8.76 -18.47 27.17
CA ARG A 349 -8.48 -17.88 28.49
C ARG A 349 -7.28 -16.93 28.45
N ALA A 350 -7.29 -16.03 27.47
CA ALA A 350 -6.17 -15.15 27.19
C ALA A 350 -6.63 -13.70 27.04
N VAL A 351 -5.83 -12.77 27.56
CA VAL A 351 -5.93 -11.34 27.30
C VAL A 351 -4.81 -10.97 26.34
N TYR A 352 -5.17 -10.38 25.21
CA TYR A 352 -4.25 -9.91 24.20
C TYR A 352 -4.17 -8.40 24.25
N ILE A 353 -2.96 -7.87 24.32
CA ILE A 353 -2.67 -6.45 24.26
C ILE A 353 -1.75 -6.22 23.07
N ALA A 354 -2.13 -5.29 22.21
CA ALA A 354 -1.40 -4.98 21.00
C ALA A 354 -1.03 -3.50 20.99
N SER A 355 0.27 -3.23 20.92
CA SER A 355 0.88 -1.90 20.77
C SER A 355 1.63 -1.77 19.44
N ASP A 356 1.62 -2.82 18.62
CA ASP A 356 2.29 -2.90 17.33
C ASP A 356 1.64 -2.03 16.24
N GLY A 357 2.44 -1.61 15.28
CA GLY A 357 2.02 -0.84 14.11
C GLY A 357 1.36 -1.66 13.00
N GLY A 358 0.63 -0.98 12.11
CA GLY A 358 0.02 -1.57 10.92
C GLY A 358 -1.37 -2.20 11.15
N ARG A 359 -1.99 -1.98 12.32
CA ARG A 359 -3.36 -2.39 12.62
C ARG A 359 -4.36 -1.38 12.06
N LEU A 360 -5.58 -1.84 11.81
CA LEU A 360 -6.68 -0.99 11.37
C LEU A 360 -7.51 -0.60 12.59
N CYS A 361 -7.58 0.70 12.84
CA CYS A 361 -8.36 1.29 13.90
C CYS A 361 -9.46 2.18 13.35
N ARG A 362 -10.51 2.36 14.14
CA ARG A 362 -11.63 3.25 13.81
C ARG A 362 -12.12 3.94 15.09
N PRO A 363 -12.40 5.25 15.04
CA PRO A 363 -12.90 5.97 16.20
C PRO A 363 -14.38 5.66 16.45
N TYR A 364 -14.74 5.49 17.73
CA TYR A 364 -16.10 5.28 18.21
C TYR A 364 -16.39 6.18 19.42
N LEU A 365 -17.66 6.50 19.62
CA LEU A 365 -18.10 7.23 20.81
C LEU A 365 -18.20 6.27 22.00
N ILE A 366 -17.72 6.68 23.15
CA ILE A 366 -17.79 5.87 24.37
C ILE A 366 -19.19 5.99 24.99
N VAL A 367 -19.73 4.83 25.39
CA VAL A 367 -21.01 4.72 26.10
C VAL A 367 -20.75 4.13 27.48
N GLU A 368 -21.25 4.80 28.52
CA GLU A 368 -21.20 4.32 29.90
C GLU A 368 -22.62 4.34 30.49
N ASP A 369 -23.00 3.25 31.16
CA ASP A 369 -24.31 3.07 31.81
C ASP A 369 -25.52 3.42 30.91
N GLY A 370 -25.43 3.08 29.62
CA GLY A 370 -26.48 3.32 28.63
C GLY A 370 -26.62 4.78 28.18
N LYS A 371 -25.62 5.63 28.46
CA LYS A 371 -25.56 7.02 27.98
C LYS A 371 -24.26 7.28 27.23
N VAL A 372 -24.38 8.00 26.12
CA VAL A 372 -23.21 8.47 25.36
C VAL A 372 -22.51 9.55 26.19
N LEU A 373 -21.19 9.45 26.34
CA LEU A 373 -20.40 10.46 27.09
C LEU A 373 -20.36 11.80 26.35
N LEU A 374 -20.34 11.77 25.02
CA LEU A 374 -20.41 12.97 24.18
C LEU A 374 -21.79 13.65 24.34
N GLN A 375 -21.79 14.86 24.90
CA GLN A 375 -22.99 15.66 25.10
C GLN A 375 -23.14 16.75 24.01
N PRO A 376 -24.33 17.35 23.84
CA PRO A 376 -24.55 18.39 22.83
C PRO A 376 -23.65 19.64 22.96
N HIS A 377 -23.23 20.01 24.18
CA HIS A 377 -22.34 21.17 24.39
C HIS A 377 -20.95 20.94 23.81
N HIS A 378 -20.39 19.73 23.91
CA HIS A 378 -19.15 19.33 23.25
C HIS A 378 -19.20 19.54 21.74
N ILE A 379 -20.35 19.27 21.11
CA ILE A 379 -20.56 19.49 19.66
C ILE A 379 -20.59 20.99 19.35
N GLN A 380 -21.14 21.81 20.23
CA GLN A 380 -21.14 23.26 20.07
C GLN A 380 -19.71 23.83 20.17
N GLU A 381 -18.93 23.39 21.16
CA GLU A 381 -17.52 23.76 21.31
C GLU A 381 -16.69 23.41 20.06
N LEU A 382 -16.94 22.23 19.47
CA LEU A 382 -16.33 21.82 18.20
C LEU A 382 -16.73 22.74 17.03
N LYS A 383 -18.01 23.14 16.95
CA LYS A 383 -18.51 24.04 15.89
C LYS A 383 -17.97 25.47 16.01
N GLU A 384 -17.78 25.93 17.24
CA GLU A 384 -17.18 27.23 17.54
C GLU A 384 -15.65 27.23 17.37
N GLY A 385 -15.04 26.05 17.19
CA GLY A 385 -13.61 25.88 17.01
C GLY A 385 -12.81 26.04 18.31
N GLN A 386 -13.46 25.88 19.46
CA GLN A 386 -12.81 25.94 20.77
C GLN A 386 -11.98 24.67 21.05
N ARG A 387 -12.41 23.53 20.50
CA ARG A 387 -11.75 22.23 20.61
C ARG A 387 -11.52 21.60 19.24
N ILE A 388 -10.51 20.76 19.14
CA ILE A 388 -10.21 19.92 17.97
C ILE A 388 -10.58 18.46 18.23
N PHE A 389 -10.59 17.62 17.20
CA PHE A 389 -10.98 16.21 17.31
C PHE A 389 -10.11 15.43 18.32
N GLU A 390 -8.82 15.73 18.38
CA GLU A 390 -7.86 15.10 19.29
C GLU A 390 -8.19 15.36 20.76
N ASP A 391 -8.70 16.55 21.11
CA ASP A 391 -9.11 16.87 22.49
C ASP A 391 -10.23 15.93 22.99
N PHE A 392 -11.12 15.47 22.09
CA PHE A 392 -12.18 14.51 22.46
C PHE A 392 -11.65 13.10 22.71
N VAL A 393 -10.48 12.78 22.15
CA VAL A 393 -9.79 11.51 22.41
C VAL A 393 -9.08 11.59 23.76
N ASP A 394 -8.40 12.72 24.04
CA ASP A 394 -7.69 12.95 25.29
C ASP A 394 -8.63 13.03 26.50
N ASP A 395 -9.84 13.60 26.32
CA ASP A 395 -10.89 13.64 27.35
C ASP A 395 -11.62 12.29 27.53
N GLY A 396 -11.29 11.27 26.73
CA GLY A 396 -11.91 9.95 26.82
C GLY A 396 -13.39 9.95 26.41
N LEU A 397 -13.79 10.83 25.49
CA LEU A 397 -15.13 10.86 24.90
C LEU A 397 -15.22 9.97 23.65
N ILE A 398 -14.11 9.90 22.91
CA ILE A 398 -13.92 9.10 21.70
C ILE A 398 -12.72 8.19 21.91
N GLU A 399 -12.79 6.94 21.47
CA GLU A 399 -11.60 6.08 21.43
C GLU A 399 -11.50 5.28 20.14
N TYR A 400 -10.26 4.90 19.81
CA TYR A 400 -9.96 4.09 18.64
C TYR A 400 -10.05 2.60 18.99
N LEU A 401 -10.92 1.89 18.27
CA LEU A 401 -11.01 0.43 18.39
C LEU A 401 -10.31 -0.24 17.22
N ASP A 402 -9.52 -1.26 17.55
CA ASP A 402 -8.96 -2.23 16.60
C ASP A 402 -9.96 -3.37 16.36
N VAL A 403 -9.80 -4.10 15.25
CA VAL A 403 -10.66 -5.24 14.86
C VAL A 403 -10.74 -6.31 15.95
N ASN A 404 -9.64 -6.56 16.67
CA ASN A 404 -9.62 -7.51 17.79
C ASN A 404 -10.44 -7.01 19.00
N GLU A 405 -10.38 -5.72 19.30
CA GLU A 405 -11.11 -5.12 20.42
C GLU A 405 -12.60 -4.94 20.08
N MET A 406 -12.92 -4.74 18.80
CA MET A 406 -14.30 -4.73 18.32
C MET A 406 -15.03 -6.05 18.56
N ASN A 407 -14.34 -7.19 18.58
CA ASN A 407 -14.96 -8.48 18.91
C ASN A 407 -15.47 -8.54 20.36
N ASP A 408 -14.84 -7.80 21.27
CA ASP A 408 -15.24 -7.71 22.68
C ASP A 408 -16.27 -6.61 22.92
N ALA A 409 -16.33 -5.63 22.02
CA ALA A 409 -17.20 -4.47 22.15
C ALA A 409 -18.62 -4.78 21.66
N ASN A 410 -19.61 -4.15 22.30
CA ASN A 410 -20.99 -4.15 21.85
C ASN A 410 -21.33 -2.75 21.33
N ILE A 411 -21.39 -2.62 20.01
CA ILE A 411 -21.45 -1.33 19.31
C ILE A 411 -22.87 -1.11 18.80
N ALA A 412 -23.52 -0.04 19.27
CA ALA A 412 -24.79 0.41 18.71
C ALA A 412 -24.54 1.19 17.41
N VAL A 413 -25.42 1.06 16.41
CA VAL A 413 -25.32 1.84 15.17
C VAL A 413 -25.94 3.22 15.33
N TYR A 414 -27.02 3.29 16.10
CA TYR A 414 -27.78 4.51 16.36
C TYR A 414 -28.06 4.67 17.85
N GLU A 415 -28.29 5.91 18.29
CA GLU A 415 -28.54 6.24 19.71
C GLU A 415 -29.77 5.54 20.30
N ASN A 416 -30.78 5.24 19.48
CA ASN A 416 -31.99 4.53 19.91
C ASN A 416 -31.77 3.04 20.22
N GLU A 417 -30.65 2.46 19.78
CA GLU A 417 -30.28 1.06 20.03
C GLU A 417 -29.39 0.90 21.27
N VAL A 418 -29.00 2.03 21.89
CA VAL A 418 -28.15 2.06 23.09
C VAL A 418 -28.86 1.40 24.26
N ASN A 419 -28.16 0.49 24.94
CA ASN A 419 -28.68 -0.24 26.09
C ASN A 419 -27.62 -0.32 27.20
N ALA A 420 -27.96 -0.83 28.38
CA ALA A 420 -27.00 -0.92 29.48
C ALA A 420 -25.77 -1.82 29.19
N LYS A 421 -25.82 -2.64 28.14
CA LYS A 421 -24.72 -3.53 27.71
C LYS A 421 -23.92 -2.95 26.53
N THR A 422 -24.32 -1.84 25.93
CA THR A 422 -23.56 -1.21 24.83
C THR A 422 -22.36 -0.49 25.40
N THR A 423 -21.20 -0.74 24.81
CA THR A 423 -19.94 -0.13 25.24
C THR A 423 -19.55 1.05 24.35
N HIS A 424 -19.97 1.04 23.09
CA HIS A 424 -19.65 2.08 22.11
C HIS A 424 -20.84 2.38 21.21
N LEU A 425 -20.78 3.54 20.57
CA LEU A 425 -21.72 4.00 19.57
C LEU A 425 -20.94 4.40 18.29
N GLU A 426 -21.45 3.99 17.14
CA GLU A 426 -20.94 4.38 15.83
C GLU A 426 -21.08 5.90 15.64
N ILE A 427 -20.00 6.59 15.23
CA ILE A 427 -20.06 8.04 14.98
C ILE A 427 -21.03 8.33 13.83
N GLU A 428 -20.88 7.61 12.72
CA GLU A 428 -21.69 7.82 11.53
C GLU A 428 -21.63 6.59 10.59
N PRO A 429 -22.76 5.92 10.30
CA PRO A 429 -22.77 4.64 9.58
C PRO A 429 -22.38 4.74 8.10
N PHE A 430 -22.60 5.88 7.43
CA PHE A 430 -22.27 5.98 5.99
C PHE A 430 -20.75 5.93 5.72
N THR A 431 -19.92 6.18 6.74
CA THR A 431 -18.47 6.17 6.65
C THR A 431 -17.88 4.76 6.49
N LEU A 432 -18.73 3.72 6.53
CA LEU A 432 -18.43 2.38 6.02
C LEU A 432 -18.03 2.39 4.55
N LEU A 433 -18.67 3.26 3.75
CA LEU A 433 -18.32 3.44 2.35
C LEU A 433 -17.09 4.34 2.21
N GLY A 434 -16.13 3.91 1.40
CA GLY A 434 -14.92 4.69 1.10
C GLY A 434 -15.19 5.85 0.12
N VAL A 435 -14.12 6.54 -0.25
CA VAL A 435 -14.16 7.76 -1.08
C VAL A 435 -14.90 7.56 -2.42
N CYS A 436 -14.58 6.49 -3.17
CA CYS A 436 -15.18 6.26 -4.48
C CYS A 436 -16.64 5.78 -4.37
N ALA A 437 -16.95 4.94 -3.39
CA ALA A 437 -18.31 4.45 -3.15
C ALA A 437 -19.25 5.56 -2.67
N GLY A 438 -18.73 6.54 -1.92
CA GLY A 438 -19.49 7.70 -1.45
C GLY A 438 -20.01 8.61 -2.56
N LEU A 439 -19.62 8.41 -3.82
CA LEU A 439 -20.15 9.18 -4.97
C LEU A 439 -21.54 8.74 -5.42
N ILE A 440 -21.92 7.51 -5.07
CA ILE A 440 -23.21 6.91 -5.43
C ILE A 440 -24.30 7.59 -4.58
N PRO A 441 -25.33 8.19 -5.19
CA PRO A 441 -26.48 8.65 -4.44
C PRO A 441 -27.33 7.43 -4.03
N TYR A 442 -27.81 7.42 -2.78
CA TYR A 442 -28.66 6.36 -2.23
C TYR A 442 -28.16 4.92 -2.49
N PRO A 443 -26.91 4.57 -2.12
CA PRO A 443 -26.30 3.28 -2.45
C PRO A 443 -27.02 2.09 -1.81
N HIS A 444 -27.76 2.30 -0.73
CA HIS A 444 -28.55 1.28 -0.02
C HIS A 444 -29.80 0.81 -0.79
N HIS A 445 -30.26 1.58 -1.80
CA HIS A 445 -31.36 1.17 -2.69
C HIS A 445 -30.87 0.35 -3.89
N ASN A 446 -29.56 0.31 -4.13
CA ASN A 446 -28.97 -0.46 -5.21
C ASN A 446 -28.60 -1.88 -4.72
N GLN A 447 -28.62 -2.83 -5.65
CA GLN A 447 -27.96 -4.12 -5.42
C GLN A 447 -26.43 -3.93 -5.33
N SER A 448 -25.76 -4.72 -4.48
CA SER A 448 -24.32 -4.59 -4.22
C SER A 448 -23.42 -4.60 -5.47
N PRO A 449 -23.65 -5.40 -6.54
CA PRO A 449 -22.77 -5.37 -7.72
C PRO A 449 -22.80 -4.03 -8.45
N ARG A 450 -23.97 -3.35 -8.46
CA ARG A 450 -24.12 -2.04 -9.12
C ARG A 450 -23.25 -0.98 -8.46
N ASN A 451 -23.14 -1.02 -7.13
CA ASN A 451 -22.25 -0.14 -6.38
C ASN A 451 -20.78 -0.41 -6.73
N THR A 452 -20.39 -1.69 -6.83
CA THR A 452 -19.04 -2.08 -7.24
C THR A 452 -18.69 -1.62 -8.65
N TYR A 453 -19.60 -1.77 -9.61
CA TYR A 453 -19.41 -1.26 -10.98
C TYR A 453 -19.22 0.26 -10.99
N GLN A 454 -20.02 0.99 -10.20
CA GLN A 454 -19.87 2.44 -10.12
C GLN A 454 -18.51 2.86 -9.56
N CYS A 455 -17.99 2.17 -8.54
CA CYS A 455 -16.67 2.46 -7.99
C CYS A 455 -15.57 2.36 -9.05
N ALA A 456 -15.65 1.38 -9.96
CA ALA A 456 -14.72 1.24 -11.07
C ALA A 456 -14.92 2.32 -12.15
N MET A 457 -16.17 2.58 -12.54
CA MET A 457 -16.52 3.54 -13.59
C MET A 457 -16.25 4.99 -13.19
N GLY A 458 -16.53 5.36 -11.93
CA GLY A 458 -16.27 6.71 -11.41
C GLY A 458 -14.79 7.11 -11.44
N LYS A 459 -13.88 6.14 -11.35
CA LYS A 459 -12.42 6.35 -11.50
C LYS A 459 -12.00 6.59 -12.95
N GLN A 460 -12.82 6.20 -13.93
CA GLN A 460 -12.54 6.33 -15.37
C GLN A 460 -13.29 7.50 -16.01
N ALA A 461 -14.34 8.01 -15.37
CA ALA A 461 -15.14 9.11 -15.87
C ALA A 461 -14.29 10.36 -16.16
N MET A 462 -14.55 11.01 -17.29
CA MET A 462 -13.89 12.26 -17.66
C MET A 462 -14.42 13.41 -16.80
N GLY A 463 -13.53 14.33 -16.43
CA GLY A 463 -13.91 15.45 -15.59
C GLY A 463 -12.85 16.52 -15.55
N THR A 464 -12.78 17.24 -14.44
CA THR A 464 -11.65 18.11 -14.12
C THR A 464 -10.68 17.38 -13.20
N ILE A 465 -9.39 17.48 -13.48
CA ILE A 465 -8.36 16.81 -12.67
C ILE A 465 -7.98 17.69 -11.49
N GLY A 466 -7.77 18.98 -11.72
CA GLY A 466 -7.35 19.94 -10.71
C GLY A 466 -7.11 21.32 -11.29
N TYR A 467 -6.85 22.32 -10.43
CA TYR A 467 -6.71 23.71 -10.85
C TYR A 467 -5.50 23.96 -11.77
N ASN A 468 -4.42 23.19 -11.60
CA ASN A 468 -3.21 23.32 -12.41
C ASN A 468 -3.26 22.53 -13.74
N GLN A 469 -4.42 21.98 -14.14
CA GLN A 469 -4.53 21.12 -15.32
C GLN A 469 -4.08 21.79 -16.63
N GLN A 470 -4.25 23.11 -16.78
CA GLN A 470 -3.77 23.86 -17.96
C GLN A 470 -2.24 24.09 -17.93
N ARG A 471 -1.64 24.19 -16.75
CA ARG A 471 -0.18 24.38 -16.59
C ARG A 471 0.59 23.07 -16.69
N ARG A 472 -0.07 21.93 -16.63
CA ARG A 472 0.55 20.60 -16.58
C ARG A 472 0.69 19.96 -17.97
N ILE A 473 1.69 19.06 -18.12
CA ILE A 473 1.87 18.23 -19.33
C ILE A 473 1.97 16.77 -18.87
N ASP A 474 0.90 16.01 -19.04
CA ASP A 474 0.83 14.58 -18.74
C ASP A 474 0.81 13.74 -20.03
N SER A 475 1.03 12.43 -19.92
CA SER A 475 0.96 11.47 -21.05
C SER A 475 -0.38 11.50 -21.76
N ILE A 476 -1.45 11.38 -20.99
CA ILE A 476 -2.83 11.42 -21.46
C ILE A 476 -3.64 12.13 -20.37
N MET A 477 -4.49 13.06 -20.79
CA MET A 477 -5.42 13.75 -19.90
C MET A 477 -6.75 13.94 -20.63
N TYR A 478 -7.84 13.56 -19.97
CA TYR A 478 -9.20 13.72 -20.47
C TYR A 478 -9.91 14.78 -19.65
N LEU A 479 -10.25 15.89 -20.28
CA LEU A 479 -10.99 16.97 -19.64
C LEU A 479 -12.37 17.11 -20.25
N LEU A 480 -13.33 17.54 -19.43
CA LEU A 480 -14.66 17.96 -19.90
C LEU A 480 -14.67 19.48 -20.08
N CYS A 481 -15.27 20.00 -21.15
CA CYS A 481 -15.34 21.44 -21.37
C CYS A 481 -16.27 22.13 -20.35
N TYR A 482 -17.42 21.52 -20.08
CA TYR A 482 -18.47 22.07 -19.22
C TYR A 482 -18.87 21.05 -18.14
N PRO A 483 -18.02 20.81 -17.14
CA PRO A 483 -18.35 19.96 -16.00
C PRO A 483 -19.39 20.66 -15.11
N GLN A 484 -20.33 19.89 -14.58
CA GLN A 484 -21.39 20.41 -13.70
C GLN A 484 -21.37 19.69 -12.36
N ARG A 485 -21.75 20.42 -11.31
CA ARG A 485 -21.92 19.84 -9.98
C ARG A 485 -23.08 18.85 -9.99
N PRO A 486 -22.97 17.69 -9.31
CA PRO A 486 -24.10 16.77 -9.16
C PRO A 486 -25.27 17.45 -8.44
N LEU A 487 -26.49 17.31 -8.97
CA LEU A 487 -27.70 17.83 -8.31
C LEU A 487 -27.98 17.11 -7.00
N VAL A 488 -27.91 15.77 -7.00
CA VAL A 488 -28.01 14.94 -5.80
C VAL A 488 -26.61 14.63 -5.29
N LYS A 489 -26.28 15.09 -4.10
CA LYS A 489 -24.96 14.89 -3.47
C LYS A 489 -25.07 14.14 -2.14
N SER A 490 -24.04 13.38 -1.83
CA SER A 490 -23.81 12.77 -0.52
C SER A 490 -22.96 13.70 0.35
N ARG A 491 -22.97 13.49 1.66
CA ARG A 491 -22.04 14.18 2.57
C ARG A 491 -20.57 13.88 2.23
N THR A 492 -20.26 12.66 1.81
CA THR A 492 -18.91 12.28 1.38
C THR A 492 -18.40 13.14 0.22
N ILE A 493 -19.25 13.52 -0.75
CA ILE A 493 -18.87 14.40 -1.86
C ILE A 493 -18.42 15.78 -1.36
N GLU A 494 -19.06 16.30 -0.31
CA GLU A 494 -18.71 17.57 0.32
C GLU A 494 -17.37 17.47 1.04
N LEU A 495 -17.18 16.41 1.85
CA LEU A 495 -15.95 16.16 2.60
C LEU A 495 -14.72 16.06 1.69
N ILE A 496 -14.84 15.35 0.57
CA ILE A 496 -13.74 15.19 -0.39
C ILE A 496 -13.63 16.36 -1.38
N ASN A 497 -14.47 17.40 -1.25
CA ASN A 497 -14.51 18.55 -2.16
C ASN A 497 -14.73 18.20 -3.65
N PHE A 498 -15.41 17.09 -3.96
CA PHE A 498 -15.64 16.68 -5.35
C PHE A 498 -16.58 17.65 -6.10
N GLU A 499 -17.41 18.41 -5.39
CA GLU A 499 -18.23 19.48 -5.99
C GLU A 499 -17.42 20.63 -6.61
N LYS A 500 -16.15 20.81 -6.20
CA LYS A 500 -15.27 21.83 -6.79
C LYS A 500 -14.68 21.35 -8.12
N LEU A 501 -14.46 20.04 -8.25
CA LEU A 501 -13.84 19.40 -9.43
C LEU A 501 -14.70 18.23 -9.92
N PRO A 502 -15.94 18.48 -10.39
CA PRO A 502 -16.85 17.39 -10.74
C PRO A 502 -16.43 16.67 -12.04
N ALA A 503 -16.86 15.41 -12.16
CA ALA A 503 -16.59 14.56 -13.30
C ALA A 503 -17.89 14.09 -13.97
N GLY A 504 -18.58 15.01 -14.64
CA GLY A 504 -19.81 14.73 -15.36
C GLY A 504 -20.59 16.00 -15.75
N ALA A 505 -21.72 15.80 -16.42
CA ALA A 505 -22.71 16.84 -16.71
C ALA A 505 -24.10 16.32 -16.33
N ASN A 506 -24.99 17.19 -15.86
CA ASN A 506 -26.37 16.81 -15.58
C ASN A 506 -27.14 16.76 -16.92
N GLY A 507 -27.77 15.62 -17.20
CA GLY A 507 -28.64 15.43 -18.35
C GLY A 507 -30.11 15.40 -17.93
N ILE A 508 -30.98 15.94 -18.78
CA ILE A 508 -32.42 15.70 -18.69
C ILE A 508 -32.68 14.34 -19.34
N ILE A 509 -33.15 13.38 -18.55
CA ILE A 509 -33.31 11.98 -18.97
C ILE A 509 -34.80 11.65 -18.96
N ALA A 510 -35.30 11.11 -20.08
CA ALA A 510 -36.61 10.50 -20.17
C ALA A 510 -36.42 8.98 -20.21
N VAL A 511 -37.05 8.26 -19.27
CA VAL A 511 -37.01 6.79 -19.24
C VAL A 511 -38.18 6.26 -20.04
N MET A 512 -37.92 5.86 -21.28
CA MET A 512 -38.91 5.30 -22.20
C MET A 512 -38.20 4.48 -23.28
N SER A 513 -38.94 3.60 -23.95
CA SER A 513 -38.46 2.92 -25.16
C SER A 513 -38.68 3.81 -26.39
N TYR A 514 -37.63 4.08 -27.16
CA TYR A 514 -37.68 4.95 -28.33
C TYR A 514 -36.79 4.43 -29.47
N SER A 515 -37.34 4.34 -30.68
CA SER A 515 -36.64 3.98 -31.94
C SER A 515 -36.03 2.58 -32.03
N GLY A 516 -35.95 1.80 -30.94
CA GLY A 516 -35.37 0.46 -30.92
C GLY A 516 -33.83 0.43 -30.92
N TYR A 517 -33.18 1.58 -30.91
CA TYR A 517 -31.72 1.73 -30.78
C TYR A 517 -31.25 1.86 -29.32
N ASP A 518 -32.14 1.58 -28.38
CA ASP A 518 -31.97 1.60 -26.93
C ASP A 518 -32.07 0.19 -26.30
N ILE A 519 -31.93 -0.85 -27.12
CA ILE A 519 -31.85 -2.25 -26.69
C ILE A 519 -30.47 -2.50 -26.05
N GLU A 520 -30.41 -3.37 -25.02
CA GLU A 520 -29.17 -3.80 -24.35
C GLU A 520 -28.28 -2.64 -23.84
N ASP A 521 -28.83 -1.82 -22.95
CA ASP A 521 -28.16 -0.67 -22.31
C ASP A 521 -27.70 0.45 -23.26
N ALA A 522 -28.11 0.43 -24.54
CA ALA A 522 -27.85 1.54 -25.45
C ALA A 522 -28.68 2.78 -25.08
N LEU A 523 -28.13 3.96 -25.37
CA LEU A 523 -28.76 5.25 -25.08
C LEU A 523 -28.89 6.10 -26.34
N VAL A 524 -30.03 6.77 -26.46
CA VAL A 524 -30.33 7.71 -27.54
C VAL A 524 -30.02 9.13 -27.06
N LEU A 525 -29.15 9.85 -27.76
CA LEU A 525 -28.77 11.21 -27.43
C LEU A 525 -29.44 12.23 -28.35
N ASN A 526 -29.72 13.42 -27.82
CA ASN A 526 -30.24 14.54 -28.62
C ASN A 526 -29.09 15.28 -29.32
N LYS A 527 -29.15 15.34 -30.66
CA LYS A 527 -28.19 16.04 -31.52
C LYS A 527 -27.98 17.49 -31.10
N ALA A 528 -29.05 18.23 -30.85
CA ALA A 528 -28.97 19.65 -30.54
C ALA A 528 -28.30 19.91 -29.18
N SER A 529 -28.46 19.01 -28.21
CA SER A 529 -27.75 19.08 -26.93
C SER A 529 -26.24 18.89 -27.13
N LEU A 530 -25.85 17.95 -27.99
CA LEU A 530 -24.43 17.74 -28.34
C LEU A 530 -23.84 18.93 -29.12
N ASP A 531 -24.63 19.57 -29.99
CA ASP A 531 -24.24 20.79 -30.71
C ASP A 531 -23.96 21.94 -29.72
N ARG A 532 -24.85 22.14 -28.74
CA ARG A 532 -24.69 23.14 -27.67
C ARG A 532 -23.53 22.86 -26.71
N GLY A 533 -23.03 21.62 -26.66
CA GLY A 533 -21.81 21.27 -25.92
C GLY A 533 -21.95 20.20 -24.85
N TYR A 534 -23.09 19.50 -24.78
CA TYR A 534 -23.25 18.36 -23.86
C TYR A 534 -22.18 17.29 -24.12
N GLY A 535 -21.46 16.90 -23.06
CA GLY A 535 -20.44 15.85 -23.14
C GLY A 535 -19.18 16.19 -23.95
N ARG A 536 -18.95 17.46 -24.34
CA ARG A 536 -17.77 17.83 -25.14
C ARG A 536 -16.48 17.65 -24.34
N CYS A 537 -15.55 16.87 -24.88
CA CYS A 537 -14.32 16.52 -24.21
C CYS A 537 -13.06 17.04 -24.92
N LEU A 538 -12.02 17.26 -24.14
CA LEU A 538 -10.68 17.64 -24.58
C LEU A 538 -9.74 16.48 -24.24
N VAL A 539 -9.14 15.92 -25.28
CA VAL A 539 -8.11 14.87 -25.16
C VAL A 539 -6.75 15.53 -25.32
N TYR A 540 -5.98 15.52 -24.24
CA TYR A 540 -4.61 15.98 -24.23
C TYR A 540 -3.65 14.80 -24.33
N LYS A 541 -2.65 14.91 -25.20
CA LYS A 541 -1.51 14.00 -25.30
C LYS A 541 -0.24 14.82 -25.40
N HIS A 542 0.89 14.30 -24.96
CA HIS A 542 2.16 14.95 -25.25
C HIS A 542 3.00 14.17 -26.26
N ALA A 543 3.80 14.90 -27.03
CA ALA A 543 4.96 14.38 -27.73
C ALA A 543 6.21 14.90 -27.01
N LYS A 544 7.20 14.02 -26.80
CA LYS A 544 8.46 14.38 -26.14
C LYS A 544 9.63 14.12 -27.08
N GLY A 545 10.58 15.05 -27.14
CA GLY A 545 11.86 14.90 -27.81
C GLY A 545 12.99 15.30 -26.87
N THR A 546 14.09 14.54 -26.86
CA THR A 546 15.30 14.91 -26.11
C THR A 546 16.43 15.13 -27.10
N ALA A 547 17.08 16.29 -27.05
CA ALA A 547 18.33 16.56 -27.71
C ALA A 547 19.47 16.39 -26.70
N ARG A 548 20.31 15.37 -26.92
CA ARG A 548 21.37 14.97 -25.99
C ARG A 548 22.74 15.39 -26.52
N LYS A 549 23.66 15.59 -25.60
CA LYS A 549 25.09 15.69 -25.87
C LYS A 549 25.73 14.33 -25.60
N TYR A 550 26.62 13.91 -26.48
CA TYR A 550 27.29 12.62 -26.42
C TYR A 550 28.70 12.79 -25.84
N PRO A 551 29.31 11.72 -25.28
CA PRO A 551 30.66 11.78 -24.73
C PRO A 551 31.74 12.19 -25.75
N ASN A 552 31.52 11.90 -27.03
CA ASN A 552 32.39 12.31 -28.15
C ASN A 552 32.25 13.80 -28.54
N GLN A 553 31.65 14.63 -27.67
CA GLN A 553 31.35 16.04 -27.88
C GLN A 553 30.37 16.35 -29.04
N THR A 554 29.80 15.33 -29.69
CA THR A 554 28.71 15.54 -30.66
C THR A 554 27.39 15.79 -29.93
N TYR A 555 26.44 16.45 -30.59
CA TYR A 555 25.14 16.78 -30.01
C TYR A 555 24.04 16.64 -31.05
N ASP A 556 22.84 16.32 -30.57
CA ASP A 556 21.64 16.32 -31.40
C ASP A 556 21.29 17.75 -31.84
N ARG A 557 20.94 17.92 -33.12
CA ARG A 557 20.57 19.22 -33.71
C ARG A 557 19.07 19.30 -33.98
N LEU A 558 18.51 20.47 -33.77
CA LEU A 558 17.18 20.83 -34.25
C LEU A 558 17.37 21.68 -35.50
N MET A 559 16.74 21.26 -36.59
CA MET A 559 16.88 21.92 -37.89
C MET A 559 15.59 22.64 -38.26
N GLY A 560 15.70 23.84 -38.80
CA GLY A 560 14.56 24.58 -39.33
C GLY A 560 13.81 23.85 -40.45
N PRO A 561 12.67 24.41 -40.91
CA PRO A 561 11.85 23.79 -41.93
C PRO A 561 12.56 23.79 -43.28
N SER A 562 12.71 22.61 -43.88
CA SER A 562 13.10 22.49 -45.30
C SER A 562 12.08 23.17 -46.22
N LEU A 563 12.56 24.07 -47.06
CA LEU A 563 11.78 24.78 -48.07
C LEU A 563 11.81 24.00 -49.37
N ASP A 564 10.67 23.98 -50.07
CA ASP A 564 10.61 23.50 -51.44
C ASP A 564 11.32 24.50 -52.38
N PRO A 565 12.33 24.08 -53.17
CA PRO A 565 13.10 24.97 -54.04
C PRO A 565 12.26 25.80 -55.01
N ILE A 566 11.11 25.27 -55.44
CA ILE A 566 10.26 25.91 -56.46
C ILE A 566 9.32 26.92 -55.81
N THR A 567 8.56 26.49 -54.79
CA THR A 567 7.51 27.33 -54.19
C THR A 567 8.02 28.25 -53.08
N ARG A 568 9.28 28.07 -52.63
CA ARG A 568 9.88 28.73 -51.45
C ARG A 568 9.04 28.61 -50.17
N LYS A 569 8.09 27.68 -50.13
CA LYS A 569 7.25 27.39 -48.96
C LYS A 569 7.77 26.14 -48.26
N PRO A 570 7.56 26.00 -46.94
CA PRO A 570 7.89 24.78 -46.24
C PRO A 570 7.17 23.58 -46.87
N ILE A 571 7.89 22.46 -46.99
CA ILE A 571 7.30 21.20 -47.45
C ILE A 571 6.10 20.81 -46.56
N TYR A 572 5.16 20.03 -47.07
CA TYR A 572 3.97 19.62 -46.31
C TYR A 572 4.32 19.04 -44.92
N LYS A 573 5.40 18.25 -44.84
CA LYS A 573 5.94 17.67 -43.59
C LYS A 573 6.37 18.73 -42.56
N HIS A 574 6.84 19.90 -43.00
CA HIS A 574 7.42 20.95 -42.17
C HIS A 574 6.56 22.23 -42.07
N ARG A 575 5.36 22.23 -42.67
CA ARG A 575 4.46 23.39 -42.69
C ARG A 575 4.12 23.95 -41.30
N VAL A 576 4.13 23.11 -40.27
CA VAL A 576 3.77 23.48 -38.89
C VAL A 576 4.98 23.83 -38.02
N LEU A 577 6.21 23.74 -38.54
CA LEU A 577 7.43 24.03 -37.80
C LEU A 577 7.74 25.53 -37.83
N ASP A 578 8.26 26.01 -36.71
CA ASP A 578 8.91 27.31 -36.58
C ASP A 578 10.37 27.25 -37.08
N GLN A 579 11.05 28.40 -37.17
CA GLN A 579 12.43 28.54 -37.65
C GLN A 579 13.42 27.65 -36.88
N GLU A 580 13.16 27.43 -35.59
CA GLU A 580 13.95 26.58 -34.69
C GLU A 580 13.73 25.06 -34.91
N GLY A 581 12.84 24.65 -35.81
CA GLY A 581 12.56 23.23 -36.07
C GLY A 581 11.61 22.58 -35.06
N ILE A 582 10.92 23.38 -34.25
CA ILE A 582 9.89 22.93 -33.31
C ILE A 582 8.54 23.50 -33.76
N VAL A 583 7.45 22.76 -33.55
CA VAL A 583 6.10 23.26 -33.87
C VAL A 583 5.78 24.55 -33.11
N PHE A 584 5.13 25.52 -33.76
CA PHE A 584 4.67 26.73 -33.09
C PHE A 584 3.37 26.48 -32.30
N ALA A 585 3.16 27.20 -31.20
CA ALA A 585 1.94 27.10 -30.41
C ALA A 585 0.73 27.66 -31.20
N GLY A 586 -0.38 26.93 -31.18
CA GLY A 586 -1.59 27.19 -31.96
C GLY A 586 -1.66 26.43 -33.29
N ALA A 587 -0.58 25.79 -33.73
CA ALA A 587 -0.54 25.08 -35.01
C ALA A 587 -1.55 23.92 -35.06
N ARG A 588 -2.31 23.83 -36.15
CA ARG A 588 -3.14 22.66 -36.46
C ARG A 588 -2.31 21.62 -37.19
N ILE A 589 -1.97 20.55 -36.47
CA ILE A 589 -1.14 19.44 -36.96
C ILE A 589 -2.02 18.37 -37.59
N TYR A 590 -1.67 17.98 -38.82
CA TYR A 590 -2.26 16.89 -39.58
C TYR A 590 -1.36 15.65 -39.57
N SER A 591 -1.93 14.51 -39.98
CA SER A 591 -1.18 13.26 -40.09
C SER A 591 0.06 13.40 -40.96
N LYS A 592 1.16 12.75 -40.52
CA LYS A 592 2.50 12.73 -41.14
C LYS A 592 3.29 14.04 -41.09
N GLN A 593 2.78 15.09 -40.42
CA GLN A 593 3.56 16.31 -40.19
C GLN A 593 4.55 16.15 -39.03
N THR A 594 5.66 16.86 -39.10
CA THR A 594 6.72 16.84 -38.08
C THR A 594 6.44 17.85 -37.00
N MET A 595 6.58 17.44 -35.74
CA MET A 595 6.40 18.31 -34.57
C MET A 595 7.74 18.79 -34.01
N ILE A 596 8.76 17.93 -34.05
CA ILE A 596 10.12 18.23 -33.60
C ILE A 596 11.06 17.68 -34.68
N ASN A 597 11.72 18.57 -35.42
CA ASN A 597 12.65 18.22 -36.47
C ASN A 597 14.04 17.97 -35.87
N LYS A 598 14.31 16.71 -35.54
CA LYS A 598 15.51 16.29 -34.80
C LYS A 598 16.45 15.52 -35.70
N HIS A 599 17.72 15.93 -35.71
CA HIS A 599 18.81 15.28 -36.43
C HIS A 599 19.85 14.75 -35.43
N MET A 600 20.12 13.44 -35.48
CA MET A 600 21.06 12.76 -34.60
C MET A 600 22.38 12.47 -35.34
N PRO A 601 23.56 12.71 -34.74
CA PRO A 601 24.82 12.35 -35.36
C PRO A 601 24.92 10.83 -35.48
N VAL A 602 25.35 10.33 -36.64
CA VAL A 602 25.63 8.91 -36.85
C VAL A 602 26.96 8.60 -36.18
N VAL A 603 26.91 8.12 -34.95
CA VAL A 603 28.09 7.59 -34.26
C VAL A 603 28.30 6.16 -34.75
N SER A 604 29.19 5.96 -35.72
CA SER A 604 29.70 4.63 -36.02
C SER A 604 30.38 4.09 -34.77
N GLN A 605 29.89 2.97 -34.25
CA GLN A 605 30.53 2.23 -33.15
C GLN A 605 31.80 1.53 -33.67
N GLU A 606 32.74 2.27 -34.24
CA GLU A 606 34.11 1.79 -34.36
C GLU A 606 34.85 2.21 -33.09
N THR A 607 35.00 1.26 -32.19
CA THR A 607 36.03 1.27 -31.15
C THR A 607 37.39 1.49 -31.81
N SER A 608 37.79 2.74 -31.95
CA SER A 608 39.12 3.11 -32.40
C SER A 608 40.08 2.86 -31.24
N SER A 609 40.84 1.78 -31.38
CA SER A 609 42.13 1.58 -30.74
C SER A 609 43.00 2.84 -30.85
N PRO A 610 43.77 3.21 -29.82
CA PRO A 610 44.57 4.42 -29.79
C PRO A 610 45.90 4.21 -30.52
N THR A 611 45.86 3.88 -31.80
CA THR A 611 47.08 3.70 -32.61
C THR A 611 46.84 4.11 -34.06
N SER A 612 46.75 5.41 -34.30
CA SER A 612 47.25 6.02 -35.54
C SER A 612 47.44 7.53 -35.35
N GLN A 613 48.49 8.01 -35.98
CA GLN A 613 49.19 9.29 -35.78
C GLN A 613 48.30 10.56 -35.88
N PRO A 614 48.74 11.69 -35.29
CA PRO A 614 48.02 12.95 -35.36
C PRO A 614 48.21 13.59 -36.75
N THR A 615 47.28 13.33 -37.66
CA THR A 615 47.16 14.07 -38.92
C THR A 615 46.05 15.11 -38.81
N VAL A 616 46.45 16.37 -38.94
CA VAL A 616 45.73 17.61 -39.33
C VAL A 616 44.27 17.78 -38.85
N PRO A 617 43.92 18.88 -38.15
CA PRO A 617 42.54 19.21 -37.77
C PRO A 617 41.72 19.68 -38.98
N GLY A 618 41.41 18.77 -39.89
CA GLY A 618 40.47 18.96 -40.99
C GLY A 618 39.10 18.43 -40.60
N ASN A 619 38.07 19.28 -40.73
CA ASN A 619 36.64 18.98 -40.53
C ASN A 619 36.23 17.58 -41.05
N ARG A 620 36.24 16.55 -40.19
CA ARG A 620 35.36 15.39 -40.39
C ARG A 620 33.94 15.89 -40.11
N ALA A 621 33.24 16.29 -41.16
CA ALA A 621 31.83 16.68 -41.08
C ALA A 621 31.04 15.52 -40.46
N THR A 622 30.55 15.71 -39.24
CA THR A 622 29.71 14.72 -38.57
C THR A 622 28.45 14.51 -39.41
N GLU A 623 28.21 13.28 -39.87
CA GLU A 623 27.00 12.95 -40.61
C GLU A 623 25.79 12.90 -39.67
N TYR A 624 24.66 13.48 -40.08
CA TYR A 624 23.45 13.54 -39.27
C TYR A 624 22.30 12.79 -39.94
N LYS A 625 21.63 11.92 -39.18
CA LYS A 625 20.43 11.19 -39.59
C LYS A 625 19.17 11.88 -39.05
N ASP A 626 18.14 12.01 -39.89
CA ASP A 626 16.82 12.51 -39.48
C ASP A 626 16.14 11.48 -38.54
N VAL A 627 15.86 11.91 -37.30
CA VAL A 627 15.09 11.17 -36.28
C VAL A 627 13.95 12.06 -35.76
N SER A 628 13.31 12.76 -36.68
CA SER A 628 12.19 13.65 -36.41
C SER A 628 10.99 12.97 -35.80
N ILE A 629 10.33 13.67 -34.89
CA ILE A 629 9.12 13.20 -34.23
C ILE A 629 7.91 13.67 -35.03
N THR A 630 7.23 12.71 -35.67
CA THR A 630 6.08 12.95 -36.53
C THR A 630 4.75 12.60 -35.86
N TYR A 631 3.71 13.32 -36.24
CA TYR A 631 2.35 13.07 -35.78
C TYR A 631 1.69 11.98 -36.62
N LYS A 632 1.26 10.89 -35.97
CA LYS A 632 0.76 9.69 -36.66
C LYS A 632 -0.77 9.52 -36.67
N ASN A 633 -1.49 10.23 -35.81
CA ASN A 633 -2.94 10.00 -35.68
C ASN A 633 -3.69 10.52 -36.92
N PRO A 634 -4.83 9.90 -37.27
CA PRO A 634 -5.63 10.32 -38.43
C PRO A 634 -6.33 11.66 -38.20
N LEU A 635 -6.84 11.90 -36.99
CA LEU A 635 -7.51 13.14 -36.64
C LEU A 635 -6.50 14.27 -36.40
N PRO A 636 -6.77 15.49 -36.87
CA PRO A 636 -5.90 16.63 -36.61
C PRO A 636 -5.89 16.97 -35.11
N SER A 637 -4.79 17.55 -34.63
CA SER A 637 -4.64 18.05 -33.26
C SER A 637 -4.05 19.45 -33.26
N TYR A 638 -4.28 20.21 -32.20
CA TYR A 638 -3.68 21.52 -32.03
C TYR A 638 -2.48 21.42 -31.09
N ALA A 639 -1.34 22.02 -31.45
CA ALA A 639 -0.24 22.22 -30.52
C ALA A 639 -0.62 23.37 -29.57
N GLU A 640 -1.06 23.06 -28.35
CA GLU A 640 -1.50 24.11 -27.42
C GLU A 640 -0.33 24.79 -26.73
N ARG A 641 0.70 24.01 -26.38
CA ARG A 641 1.87 24.54 -25.69
C ARG A 641 3.10 23.73 -26.03
N VAL A 642 4.22 24.43 -26.12
CA VAL A 642 5.55 23.85 -26.27
C VAL A 642 6.38 24.26 -25.06
N LEU A 643 6.99 23.28 -24.41
CA LEU A 643 7.86 23.46 -23.26
C LEU A 643 9.26 23.00 -23.66
N ILE A 644 10.25 23.87 -23.45
CA ILE A 644 11.67 23.57 -23.62
C ILE A 644 12.30 23.71 -22.23
N THR A 645 12.98 22.66 -21.78
CA THR A 645 13.69 22.64 -20.50
C THR A 645 15.00 21.89 -20.67
N HIS A 646 15.94 22.03 -19.73
CA HIS A 646 17.15 21.20 -19.66
C HIS A 646 17.08 20.32 -18.40
N ASN A 647 17.71 19.15 -18.47
CA ASN A 647 17.97 18.31 -17.30
C ASN A 647 19.35 18.63 -16.70
N ASP A 648 19.66 18.05 -15.54
CA ASP A 648 20.98 18.18 -14.87
C ASP A 648 22.14 17.69 -15.74
N GLU A 649 21.88 16.79 -16.69
CA GLU A 649 22.84 16.29 -17.69
C GLU A 649 23.00 17.22 -18.91
N GLU A 650 22.57 18.49 -18.82
CA GLU A 650 22.53 19.47 -19.91
C GLU A 650 21.71 19.04 -21.15
N ALA A 651 20.96 17.94 -21.08
CA ALA A 651 20.13 17.47 -22.18
C ALA A 651 18.88 18.34 -22.33
N HIS A 652 18.67 18.91 -23.52
CA HIS A 652 17.46 19.68 -23.82
C HIS A 652 16.26 18.74 -24.01
N LEU A 653 15.23 18.94 -23.20
CA LEU A 653 13.96 18.22 -23.24
C LEU A 653 12.87 19.14 -23.80
N ILE A 654 12.27 18.72 -24.90
CA ILE A 654 11.17 19.40 -25.57
C ILE A 654 9.90 18.58 -25.36
N LYS A 655 8.85 19.21 -24.82
CA LYS A 655 7.51 18.63 -24.68
C LYS A 655 6.50 19.48 -25.41
N VAL A 656 5.80 18.86 -26.37
CA VAL A 656 4.69 19.47 -27.10
C VAL A 656 3.39 18.91 -26.55
N LEU A 657 2.52 19.77 -26.02
CA LEU A 657 1.18 19.42 -25.58
C LEU A 657 0.21 19.54 -26.76
N LEU A 658 -0.39 18.41 -27.12
CA LEU A 658 -1.37 18.30 -28.20
C LEU A 658 -2.77 18.22 -27.60
N ARG A 659 -3.68 19.03 -28.13
CA ARG A 659 -5.10 19.01 -27.77
C ARG A 659 -5.96 18.57 -28.94
N GLN A 660 -6.90 17.67 -28.68
CA GLN A 660 -7.99 17.33 -29.57
C GLN A 660 -9.32 17.60 -28.88
N THR A 661 -10.17 18.42 -29.48
CA THR A 661 -11.55 18.59 -29.04
C THR A 661 -12.40 17.53 -29.72
N ARG A 662 -13.07 16.68 -28.95
CA ARG A 662 -13.96 15.63 -29.47
C ARG A 662 -15.38 15.88 -28.99
N ARG A 663 -16.32 15.72 -29.91
CA ARG A 663 -17.75 15.69 -29.63
C ARG A 663 -18.17 14.23 -29.44
N PRO A 664 -19.11 13.93 -28.54
CA PRO A 664 -19.66 12.59 -28.46
C PRO A 664 -20.22 12.09 -29.79
N GLU A 665 -19.85 10.88 -30.16
CA GLU A 665 -20.28 10.18 -31.37
C GLU A 665 -20.88 8.79 -31.05
N LEU A 666 -21.42 8.13 -32.08
CA LEU A 666 -21.95 6.78 -31.93
C LEU A 666 -20.86 5.83 -31.44
N GLY A 667 -21.18 5.00 -30.45
CA GLY A 667 -20.19 4.11 -29.81
C GLY A 667 -19.50 4.68 -28.57
N ASP A 668 -19.65 5.97 -28.27
CA ASP A 668 -19.14 6.53 -27.03
C ASP A 668 -19.89 6.02 -25.80
N LYS A 669 -19.14 5.84 -24.71
CA LYS A 669 -19.63 5.25 -23.45
C LYS A 669 -20.04 6.33 -22.47
N PHE A 670 -21.23 6.20 -21.92
CA PHE A 670 -21.73 6.98 -20.80
C PHE A 670 -22.05 6.06 -19.64
N SER A 671 -22.11 6.64 -18.44
CA SER A 671 -22.46 5.90 -17.23
C SER A 671 -23.33 6.78 -16.36
N SER A 672 -24.40 6.19 -15.80
CA SER A 672 -25.06 6.78 -14.64
C SER A 672 -24.17 6.63 -13.40
N ARG A 673 -24.59 7.20 -12.25
CA ARG A 673 -23.92 6.99 -10.95
C ARG A 673 -24.37 5.72 -10.22
N HIS A 674 -25.03 4.79 -10.91
CA HIS A 674 -25.55 3.54 -10.35
C HIS A 674 -24.98 2.30 -11.05
N GLY A 675 -23.79 2.40 -11.68
CA GLY A 675 -23.18 1.25 -12.35
C GLY A 675 -23.96 0.76 -13.58
N GLN A 676 -24.73 1.65 -14.21
CA GLN A 676 -25.36 1.41 -15.50
C GLN A 676 -24.52 2.13 -16.56
N LYS A 677 -23.86 1.33 -17.38
CA LYS A 677 -23.05 1.82 -18.49
C LYS A 677 -23.81 1.58 -19.77
N GLY A 678 -23.92 2.61 -20.58
CA GLY A 678 -24.53 2.52 -21.88
C GLY A 678 -23.65 3.09 -22.97
N VAL A 679 -23.94 2.68 -24.19
CA VAL A 679 -23.27 3.14 -25.40
C VAL A 679 -24.22 4.00 -26.21
N CYS A 680 -23.76 5.11 -26.78
CA CYS A 680 -24.58 5.93 -27.67
C CYS A 680 -24.98 5.12 -28.92
N GLY A 681 -26.24 4.68 -28.97
CA GLY A 681 -26.80 3.85 -30.04
C GLY A 681 -27.39 4.66 -31.20
N LEU A 682 -28.00 5.82 -30.89
CA LEU A 682 -28.55 6.73 -31.88
C LEU A 682 -28.39 8.19 -31.43
N ILE A 683 -28.14 9.10 -32.38
CA ILE A 683 -28.20 10.54 -32.16
C ILE A 683 -29.43 11.09 -32.89
N ALA A 684 -30.52 11.29 -32.15
CA ALA A 684 -31.80 11.76 -32.67
C ALA A 684 -31.83 13.29 -32.82
N ALA A 685 -32.57 13.80 -33.81
CA ALA A 685 -32.77 15.24 -33.96
C ALA A 685 -33.68 15.79 -32.85
N GLN A 686 -33.54 17.08 -32.50
CA GLN A 686 -34.38 17.68 -31.45
C GLN A 686 -35.88 17.70 -31.83
N VAL A 687 -36.20 17.75 -33.13
CA VAL A 687 -37.59 17.73 -33.61
C VAL A 687 -38.22 16.35 -33.42
N SER A 688 -37.42 15.29 -33.49
CA SER A 688 -37.88 13.91 -33.30
C SER A 688 -37.89 13.48 -31.83
N SER A 689 -37.14 14.18 -30.96
CA SER A 689 -37.28 14.00 -29.51
C SER A 689 -38.60 14.59 -29.04
N LEU A 690 -39.41 13.80 -28.35
CA LEU A 690 -40.71 14.20 -27.81
C LEU A 690 -40.55 15.46 -26.94
N ILE A 691 -40.90 16.61 -27.50
CA ILE A 691 -41.16 17.83 -26.75
C ILE A 691 -42.47 17.56 -26.02
N GLY A 692 -42.47 17.66 -24.69
CA GLY A 692 -43.64 17.41 -23.86
C GLY A 692 -44.86 18.18 -24.37
N ARG A 693 -45.72 17.51 -25.13
CA ARG A 693 -47.11 17.91 -25.36
C ARG A 693 -47.91 17.52 -24.12
N SER A 694 -47.57 18.11 -22.98
CA SER A 694 -48.36 18.08 -21.74
C SER A 694 -47.66 18.93 -20.67
N LEU A 695 -47.71 20.25 -20.82
CA LEU A 695 -47.70 21.22 -19.72
C LEU A 695 -48.42 22.47 -20.19
#